data_AF-A0A2N7GD97-F1
#
_entry.id   AF-A0A2N7GD97-F1
#
_cell.length_a   1.000
_cell.length_b   1.000
_cell.length_c   1.000
_cell.angle_alpha   90.00
_cell.angle_beta   90.00
_cell.angle_gamma   90.00
#
_symmetry.space_group_name_H-M   'P 1'
#
loop_
_entity.id
_entity.type
_entity.pdbx_description
1 polymer ?
#
loop_
_entity_poly.entity_id
_entity_poly.type
_entity_poly.pdbx_seq_one_letter_code
_entity_poly.pdbx_strand_id
1 'polypeptide(L)'
;MVNENIAYAANWWTSSTPGSDGSWALHVNCDNTPPGSAPLLSLPNPMDPVRLEVSGWPSHFVAASPSTLAAPATLAFDTIGSQDLADTTKLTNAFVTLIQTVDLVGSTSIILNGDVLDVASADKGQSLGVVAVKQALLAAVDATGSQIDINEINALTDDVQGWAQAHNLVISTLAPQATFGWALSIGDFAYNTHSGKRAVWNAAASSSSDLLSSFELFKADSLTKADFIAFTKSSASPALSDEQWHYALEYVKQVSDYIQTPALLSSIPTAQAASYFMGNTTGESKIRKAASSNVFAVLFDTETVDLNDKIARYETATVPLYYVGENVANGPLTRLASLNSDLASAESAMNNQAFLFETAQSQWVPSTVYKWADFLAGLNSMHNVGVAGNTFWLLDDTADEATNAMYAKVAIAAFLSQSMQETIRYNACDENNWSEVRYGAPVDYPMTASCGQLDQKYADYGMDPVTGVDHPYSCPRDPKMEVSAITNAKWYGAPAPIFAAPDSVFEEKGLLVNGNVGRWTNDGHCMDVPTTVDSSKQIWERDECKVYEEQKAGKFIWDGTDTNGTVEGCGWWGRGVIQTTGRQNFGTLNHFMGRSHVDPETIGTTVNGVTVEAPPTSPLYADLDFCSNPGLICSSEENREIKWIAGLFYWVTSVQAYNDEGGAYAGWNYHTELKNYVDGGLNGTAFIDAVSGIVNRGCPDSTCPVSGDVHAIKERQDNFKLVLQTLGLNPQ
;
A
#
# COMPACT_ATOMS: atom_id res chain seq x y z
N MET A 1 -33.57 -10.90 3.47
CA MET A 1 -33.47 -9.50 3.95
C MET A 1 -32.22 -8.87 3.36
N VAL A 2 -32.17 -7.56 3.16
CA VAL A 2 -31.02 -6.88 2.53
C VAL A 2 -30.28 -6.06 3.58
N ASN A 3 -28.96 -6.12 3.57
CA ASN A 3 -28.07 -5.28 4.39
C ASN A 3 -26.78 -5.02 3.59
N GLU A 4 -26.28 -3.78 3.58
CA GLU A 4 -25.07 -3.36 2.85
C GLU A 4 -25.01 -3.88 1.39
N ASN A 5 -26.10 -3.70 0.63
CA ASN A 5 -26.23 -4.19 -0.76
C ASN A 5 -26.11 -5.72 -0.96
N ILE A 6 -26.22 -6.50 0.12
CA ILE A 6 -26.22 -7.95 0.08
C ILE A 6 -27.58 -8.46 0.57
N ALA A 7 -28.19 -9.37 -0.19
CA ALA A 7 -29.37 -10.09 0.23
C ALA A 7 -28.97 -11.37 0.98
N TYR A 8 -29.56 -11.57 2.15
CA TYR A 8 -29.36 -12.73 3.01
C TYR A 8 -30.65 -13.54 3.17
N ALA A 9 -30.49 -14.86 3.24
CA ALA A 9 -31.52 -15.80 3.65
C ALA A 9 -31.28 -16.21 5.12
N ALA A 10 -32.34 -16.32 5.90
CA ALA A 10 -32.24 -16.84 7.25
C ALA A 10 -32.10 -18.37 7.19
N ASN A 11 -31.07 -18.93 7.81
CA ASN A 11 -30.88 -20.38 7.94
C ASN A 11 -31.93 -21.00 8.88
N TRP A 12 -32.31 -20.24 9.91
CA TRP A 12 -33.40 -20.54 10.85
C TRP A 12 -33.99 -19.21 11.36
N TRP A 13 -35.07 -19.27 12.13
CA TRP A 13 -35.66 -18.04 12.69
C TRP A 13 -34.65 -17.28 13.54
N THR A 14 -34.48 -16.00 13.23
CA THR A 14 -33.55 -15.10 13.91
C THR A 14 -34.12 -13.69 13.91
N SER A 15 -33.70 -12.89 14.89
CA SER A 15 -33.99 -11.47 14.99
C SER A 15 -32.73 -10.60 14.85
N SER A 16 -31.58 -11.21 14.55
CA SER A 16 -30.33 -10.48 14.35
C SER A 16 -30.28 -9.75 13.00
N THR A 17 -29.39 -8.78 12.87
CA THR A 17 -29.21 -8.01 11.64
C THR A 17 -28.78 -8.93 10.49
N PRO A 18 -29.32 -8.80 9.26
CA PRO A 18 -28.93 -9.66 8.15
C PRO A 18 -27.40 -9.68 7.92
N GLY A 19 -26.82 -10.88 7.93
CA GLY A 19 -25.38 -11.10 7.76
C GLY A 19 -24.53 -10.89 9.01
N SER A 20 -25.13 -10.57 10.18
CA SER A 20 -24.34 -10.28 11.39
C SER A 20 -23.81 -11.51 12.12
N ASP A 21 -24.32 -12.71 11.81
CA ASP A 21 -23.94 -13.96 12.47
C ASP A 21 -24.31 -15.19 11.60
N GLY A 22 -24.01 -16.39 12.08
CA GLY A 22 -24.27 -17.65 11.38
C GLY A 22 -25.74 -18.03 11.18
N SER A 23 -26.70 -17.26 11.72
CA SER A 23 -28.12 -17.46 11.42
C SER A 23 -28.51 -16.96 10.02
N TRP A 24 -27.61 -16.24 9.35
CA TRP A 24 -27.76 -15.75 7.99
C TRP A 24 -26.84 -16.51 7.03
N ALA A 25 -27.36 -16.82 5.84
CA ALA A 25 -26.56 -17.21 4.69
C ALA A 25 -26.67 -16.10 3.64
N LEU A 26 -25.52 -15.70 3.08
CA LEU A 26 -25.48 -14.83 1.90
C LEU A 26 -26.25 -15.52 0.76
N HIS A 27 -27.23 -14.82 0.20
CA HIS A 27 -28.04 -15.30 -0.91
C HIS A 27 -27.52 -14.76 -2.25
N VAL A 28 -27.36 -13.45 -2.36
CA VAL A 28 -26.86 -12.78 -3.57
C VAL A 28 -26.37 -11.37 -3.24
N ASN A 29 -25.35 -10.88 -3.95
CA ASN A 29 -25.00 -9.47 -3.95
C ASN A 29 -25.97 -8.72 -4.90
N CYS A 30 -26.61 -7.64 -4.44
CA CYS A 30 -27.68 -6.95 -5.18
C CYS A 30 -27.22 -6.29 -6.48
N ASP A 31 -25.91 -6.18 -6.70
CA ASP A 31 -25.24 -5.69 -7.91
C ASP A 31 -24.88 -6.79 -8.92
N ASN A 32 -25.28 -8.04 -8.66
CA ASN A 32 -24.97 -9.24 -9.44
C ASN A 32 -23.50 -9.69 -9.42
N THR A 33 -22.66 -9.16 -8.53
CA THR A 33 -21.34 -9.76 -8.27
C THR A 33 -21.50 -11.16 -7.66
N PRO A 34 -20.55 -12.09 -7.89
CA PRO A 34 -20.66 -13.45 -7.38
C PRO A 34 -20.81 -13.52 -5.85
N PRO A 35 -21.71 -14.37 -5.33
CA PRO A 35 -21.83 -14.64 -3.89
C PRO A 35 -20.47 -14.96 -3.25
N GLY A 36 -20.13 -14.27 -2.15
CA GLY A 36 -18.87 -14.49 -1.42
C GLY A 36 -17.67 -13.70 -1.94
N SER A 37 -17.85 -12.87 -2.97
CA SER A 37 -16.91 -11.83 -3.37
C SER A 37 -17.34 -10.46 -2.84
N ALA A 38 -16.43 -9.48 -2.88
CA ALA A 38 -16.73 -8.10 -2.52
C ALA A 38 -17.82 -7.52 -3.44
N PRO A 39 -18.91 -6.95 -2.90
CA PRO A 39 -19.87 -6.19 -3.69
C PRO A 39 -19.20 -5.00 -4.40
N LEU A 40 -19.80 -4.54 -5.50
CA LEU A 40 -19.37 -3.38 -6.28
C LEU A 40 -19.32 -2.10 -5.42
N LEU A 41 -20.29 -1.90 -4.53
CA LEU A 41 -20.25 -0.83 -3.53
C LEU A 41 -19.80 -1.41 -2.19
N SER A 42 -18.49 -1.51 -2.00
CA SER A 42 -17.88 -2.01 -0.77
C SER A 42 -16.62 -1.22 -0.43
N LEU A 43 -16.19 -1.33 0.83
CA LEU A 43 -14.98 -0.67 1.32
C LEU A 43 -13.78 -1.06 0.43
N PRO A 44 -13.09 -0.09 -0.20
CA PRO A 44 -11.93 -0.38 -1.01
C PRO A 44 -10.81 -1.00 -0.19
N ASN A 45 -10.17 -1.99 -0.77
CA ASN A 45 -8.96 -2.61 -0.25
C ASN A 45 -7.99 -2.85 -1.41
N PRO A 46 -7.47 -1.77 -2.03
CA PRO A 46 -6.71 -1.88 -3.27
C PRO A 46 -5.35 -2.54 -3.01
N MET A 47 -4.91 -3.34 -3.98
CA MET A 47 -3.62 -4.03 -3.96
C MET A 47 -2.43 -3.07 -4.15
N ASP A 48 -2.67 -2.00 -4.92
CA ASP A 48 -1.73 -0.95 -5.26
C ASP A 48 -2.33 0.43 -4.90
N PRO A 49 -1.51 1.43 -4.54
CA PRO A 49 -2.01 2.78 -4.29
C PRO A 49 -2.48 3.46 -5.57
N VAL A 50 -3.35 4.46 -5.42
CA VAL A 50 -3.72 5.34 -6.53
C VAL A 50 -2.50 6.12 -6.98
N ARG A 51 -2.24 6.14 -8.30
CA ARG A 51 -1.16 6.95 -8.86
C ARG A 51 -1.46 8.44 -8.69
N LEU A 52 -0.49 9.16 -8.14
CA LEU A 52 -0.62 10.59 -7.79
C LEU A 52 -0.10 11.54 -8.87
N GLU A 53 0.11 11.03 -10.08
CA GLU A 53 0.51 11.80 -11.23
C GLU A 53 -0.70 12.56 -11.80
N VAL A 54 -0.58 13.89 -11.87
CA VAL A 54 -1.56 14.78 -12.50
C VAL A 54 -0.81 15.65 -13.49
N SER A 55 -1.30 15.70 -14.73
CA SER A 55 -0.65 16.50 -15.78
C SER A 55 -0.52 17.97 -15.37
N GLY A 56 0.66 18.54 -15.53
CA GLY A 56 0.99 19.91 -15.12
C GLY A 56 1.43 20.06 -13.65
N TRP A 57 1.40 18.99 -12.85
CA TRP A 57 1.85 18.99 -11.45
C TRP A 57 3.21 18.29 -11.29
N PRO A 58 4.05 18.71 -10.32
CA PRO A 58 5.36 18.12 -10.10
C PRO A 58 5.27 16.70 -9.50
N SER A 59 6.40 16.00 -9.46
CA SER A 59 6.51 14.64 -8.90
C SER A 59 6.70 14.58 -7.39
N HIS A 60 6.49 15.70 -6.70
CA HIS A 60 6.51 15.80 -5.26
C HIS A 60 5.21 16.45 -4.78
N PHE A 61 4.86 16.21 -3.52
CA PHE A 61 3.66 16.78 -2.93
C PHE A 61 3.73 18.31 -2.97
N VAL A 62 2.63 18.96 -3.33
CA VAL A 62 2.56 20.44 -3.38
C VAL A 62 1.79 20.95 -2.18
N ALA A 63 2.41 21.82 -1.39
CA ALA A 63 1.74 22.64 -0.39
C ALA A 63 1.84 24.10 -0.82
N ALA A 64 0.70 24.77 -1.00
CA ALA A 64 0.67 26.11 -1.57
C ALA A 64 -0.31 27.04 -0.86
N SER A 65 0.12 28.29 -0.66
CA SER A 65 -0.74 29.43 -0.35
C SER A 65 -1.15 30.14 -1.66
N PRO A 66 -2.13 31.07 -1.64
CA PRO A 66 -2.53 31.80 -2.84
C PRO A 66 -1.42 32.59 -3.55
N SER A 67 -0.29 32.86 -2.87
CA SER A 67 0.86 33.59 -3.42
C SER A 67 2.04 32.70 -3.82
N THR A 68 1.93 31.37 -3.67
CA THR A 68 3.01 30.43 -3.99
C THR A 68 3.21 30.32 -5.51
N LEU A 69 4.14 31.11 -6.06
CA LEU A 69 4.36 31.22 -7.50
C LEU A 69 4.88 29.94 -8.18
N ALA A 70 5.51 29.05 -7.43
CA ALA A 70 6.04 27.78 -7.93
C ALA A 70 4.95 26.70 -8.05
N ALA A 71 3.78 26.90 -7.42
CA ALA A 71 2.68 25.95 -7.51
C ALA A 71 2.02 26.01 -8.90
N PRO A 72 1.56 24.87 -9.44
CA PRO A 72 0.75 24.85 -10.65
C PRO A 72 -0.46 25.78 -10.52
N ALA A 73 -0.76 26.51 -11.61
CA ALA A 73 -1.87 27.45 -11.61
C ALA A 73 -3.21 26.71 -11.49
N THR A 74 -4.09 27.19 -10.61
CA THR A 74 -5.43 26.65 -10.43
C THR A 74 -6.50 27.73 -10.56
N LEU A 75 -7.70 27.31 -10.96
CA LEU A 75 -8.90 28.14 -11.06
C LEU A 75 -10.05 27.46 -10.35
N ALA A 76 -10.55 28.07 -9.28
CA ALA A 76 -11.83 27.70 -8.68
C ALA A 76 -12.98 28.22 -9.56
N PHE A 77 -13.85 27.32 -10.02
CA PHE A 77 -15.03 27.64 -10.79
C PHE A 77 -16.29 27.23 -10.01
N ASP A 78 -17.06 28.21 -9.57
CA ASP A 78 -18.31 27.98 -8.86
C ASP A 78 -19.42 27.60 -9.86
N THR A 79 -19.94 26.38 -9.75
CA THR A 79 -21.05 25.88 -10.55
C THR A 79 -22.37 26.50 -10.10
N ILE A 80 -23.41 26.35 -10.91
CA ILE A 80 -24.78 26.74 -10.50
C ILE A 80 -25.18 26.01 -9.22
N GLY A 81 -25.83 26.71 -8.30
CA GLY A 81 -26.30 26.12 -7.04
C GLY A 81 -27.51 25.21 -7.22
N SER A 82 -27.66 24.23 -6.33
CA SER A 82 -28.72 23.20 -6.38
C SER A 82 -30.14 23.77 -6.51
N GLN A 83 -30.42 24.87 -5.82
CA GLN A 83 -31.70 25.58 -5.82
C GLN A 83 -32.08 26.21 -7.18
N ASP A 84 -31.10 26.44 -8.05
CA ASP A 84 -31.28 27.12 -9.34
C ASP A 84 -31.20 26.17 -10.54
N LEU A 85 -30.89 24.88 -10.33
CA LEU A 85 -30.76 23.87 -11.40
C LEU A 85 -32.01 23.73 -12.29
N ALA A 86 -33.20 23.89 -11.70
CA ALA A 86 -34.46 23.78 -12.42
C ALA A 86 -34.77 25.00 -13.32
N ASP A 87 -34.09 26.13 -13.12
CA ASP A 87 -34.27 27.33 -13.94
C ASP A 87 -33.38 27.25 -15.19
N THR A 88 -33.97 26.87 -16.33
CA THR A 88 -33.26 26.71 -17.60
C THR A 88 -32.54 27.97 -18.05
N THR A 89 -33.01 29.17 -17.69
CA THR A 89 -32.35 30.43 -18.06
C THR A 89 -31.07 30.61 -17.26
N LYS A 90 -31.14 30.41 -15.93
CA LYS A 90 -29.96 30.44 -15.07
C LYS A 90 -28.96 29.35 -15.45
N LEU A 91 -29.45 28.14 -15.74
CA LEU A 91 -28.64 27.02 -16.19
C LEU A 91 -27.90 27.32 -17.51
N THR A 92 -28.60 27.91 -18.48
CA THR A 92 -27.99 28.33 -19.76
C THR A 92 -26.89 29.36 -19.51
N ASN A 93 -27.14 30.37 -18.67
CA ASN A 93 -26.15 31.39 -18.34
C ASN A 93 -24.94 30.82 -17.59
N ALA A 94 -25.14 29.81 -16.74
CA ALA A 94 -24.06 29.10 -16.08
C ALA A 94 -23.18 28.35 -17.09
N PHE A 95 -23.76 27.64 -18.07
CA PHE A 95 -23.00 27.02 -19.14
C PHE A 95 -22.28 28.03 -20.05
N VAL A 96 -22.89 29.17 -20.36
CA VAL A 96 -22.21 30.27 -21.10
C VAL A 96 -20.98 30.73 -20.33
N THR A 97 -21.11 30.92 -19.01
CA THR A 97 -20.00 31.34 -18.15
C THR A 97 -18.88 30.29 -18.11
N LEU A 98 -19.24 29.00 -18.02
CA LEU A 98 -18.29 27.90 -18.07
C LEU A 98 -17.50 27.92 -19.38
N ILE A 99 -18.20 27.91 -20.52
CA ILE A 99 -17.59 27.90 -21.86
C ILE A 99 -16.60 29.07 -22.02
N GLN A 100 -17.04 30.29 -21.71
CA GLN A 100 -16.19 31.48 -21.83
C GLN A 100 -14.96 31.44 -20.91
N THR A 101 -15.08 30.79 -19.76
CA THR A 101 -13.96 30.62 -18.83
C THR A 101 -12.98 29.59 -19.33
N VAL A 102 -13.47 28.43 -19.79
CA VAL A 102 -12.66 27.33 -20.30
C VAL A 102 -11.87 27.75 -21.55
N ASP A 103 -12.46 28.55 -22.45
CA ASP A 103 -11.78 29.07 -23.64
C ASP A 103 -10.51 29.89 -23.35
N LEU A 104 -10.36 30.39 -22.11
CA LEU A 104 -9.26 31.27 -21.70
C LEU A 104 -8.29 30.61 -20.71
N VAL A 105 -8.56 29.39 -20.26
CA VAL A 105 -7.89 28.78 -19.10
C VAL A 105 -6.50 28.19 -19.43
N GLY A 106 -6.25 27.87 -20.71
CA GLY A 106 -4.99 27.27 -21.15
C GLY A 106 -4.71 25.92 -20.46
N SER A 107 -3.60 25.84 -19.71
CA SER A 107 -3.20 24.65 -18.95
C SER A 107 -3.47 24.76 -17.45
N THR A 108 -4.20 25.78 -17.01
CA THR A 108 -4.56 25.98 -15.59
C THR A 108 -5.53 24.89 -15.14
N SER A 109 -5.27 24.27 -13.99
CA SER A 109 -6.17 23.24 -13.44
C SER A 109 -7.48 23.84 -12.93
N ILE A 110 -8.63 23.27 -13.29
CA ILE A 110 -9.95 23.78 -12.90
C ILE A 110 -10.51 22.96 -11.73
N ILE A 111 -11.00 23.63 -10.70
CA ILE A 111 -11.66 23.02 -9.56
C ILE A 111 -13.13 23.44 -9.58
N LEU A 112 -14.01 22.50 -9.89
CA LEU A 112 -15.45 22.72 -9.95
C LEU A 112 -16.04 22.67 -8.55
N ASN A 113 -16.48 23.82 -8.03
CA ASN A 113 -17.06 23.97 -6.70
C ASN A 113 -18.57 24.13 -6.79
N GLY A 114 -19.32 23.46 -5.92
CA GLY A 114 -20.76 23.65 -5.83
C GLY A 114 -21.39 22.72 -4.81
N ASP A 115 -22.61 23.05 -4.39
CA ASP A 115 -23.39 22.25 -3.43
C ASP A 115 -24.12 21.07 -4.09
N VAL A 116 -24.18 21.02 -5.43
CA VAL A 116 -24.99 20.06 -6.18
C VAL A 116 -24.57 18.62 -5.93
N LEU A 117 -23.27 18.30 -5.96
CA LEU A 117 -22.79 16.94 -5.68
C LEU A 117 -22.99 16.56 -4.22
N ASP A 118 -22.76 17.50 -3.29
CA ASP A 118 -23.01 17.28 -1.87
C ASP A 118 -24.49 16.96 -1.60
N VAL A 119 -25.42 17.70 -2.22
CA VAL A 119 -26.87 17.44 -2.14
C VAL A 119 -27.24 16.11 -2.81
N ALA A 120 -26.67 15.82 -3.98
CA ALA A 120 -26.96 14.59 -4.72
C ALA A 120 -26.43 13.34 -4.01
N SER A 121 -25.40 13.45 -3.15
CA SER A 121 -24.80 12.31 -2.43
C SER A 121 -25.80 11.52 -1.57
N ALA A 122 -26.90 12.15 -1.14
CA ALA A 122 -27.91 11.52 -0.30
C ALA A 122 -28.83 10.54 -1.06
N ASP A 123 -29.14 10.82 -2.33
CA ASP A 123 -30.14 10.07 -3.10
C ASP A 123 -29.86 9.95 -4.60
N LYS A 124 -28.60 10.17 -5.00
CA LYS A 124 -28.15 10.24 -6.40
C LYS A 124 -28.87 11.30 -7.22
N GLY A 125 -29.27 12.38 -6.55
CA GLY A 125 -29.91 13.54 -7.17
C GLY A 125 -31.37 13.35 -7.52
N GLN A 126 -32.03 12.29 -7.03
CA GLN A 126 -33.46 12.07 -7.27
C GLN A 126 -34.31 13.24 -6.76
N SER A 127 -33.94 13.82 -5.62
CA SER A 127 -34.59 15.00 -5.03
C SER A 127 -34.41 16.29 -5.85
N LEU A 128 -33.37 16.38 -6.68
CA LEU A 128 -33.14 17.54 -7.55
C LEU A 128 -34.04 17.52 -8.80
N GLY A 129 -34.61 16.37 -9.14
CA GLY A 129 -35.58 16.22 -10.22
C GLY A 129 -34.98 16.41 -11.61
N VAL A 130 -35.79 16.92 -12.54
CA VAL A 130 -35.42 17.10 -13.95
C VAL A 130 -34.57 18.36 -14.12
N VAL A 131 -33.46 18.24 -14.83
CA VAL A 131 -32.56 19.35 -15.18
C VAL A 131 -32.50 19.44 -16.70
N ALA A 132 -32.89 20.57 -17.30
CA ALA A 132 -32.97 20.72 -18.76
C ALA A 132 -31.58 20.93 -19.41
N VAL A 133 -30.67 19.99 -19.21
CA VAL A 133 -29.25 20.05 -19.59
C VAL A 133 -29.08 20.26 -21.08
N LYS A 134 -29.72 19.43 -21.91
CA LYS A 134 -29.54 19.46 -23.36
C LYS A 134 -29.96 20.81 -23.94
N GLN A 135 -31.15 21.27 -23.53
CA GLN A 135 -31.69 22.54 -23.97
C GLN A 135 -30.77 23.71 -23.56
N ALA A 136 -30.31 23.72 -22.31
CA ALA A 136 -29.48 24.79 -21.79
C ALA A 136 -28.08 24.80 -22.42
N LEU A 137 -27.45 23.64 -22.58
CA LEU A 137 -26.11 23.54 -23.17
C LEU A 137 -26.11 23.89 -24.66
N LEU A 138 -27.10 23.43 -25.43
CA LEU A 138 -27.25 23.82 -26.85
C LEU A 138 -27.40 25.34 -26.98
N ALA A 139 -28.25 25.96 -26.16
CA ALA A 139 -28.43 27.41 -26.17
C ALA A 139 -27.14 28.15 -25.77
N ALA A 140 -26.34 27.61 -24.85
CA ALA A 140 -25.06 28.18 -24.46
C ALA A 140 -24.00 28.06 -25.56
N VAL A 141 -23.93 26.91 -26.25
CA VAL A 141 -23.05 26.69 -27.41
C VAL A 141 -23.41 27.65 -28.54
N ASP A 142 -24.70 27.79 -28.86
CA ASP A 142 -25.18 28.75 -29.87
C ASP A 142 -24.85 30.20 -29.50
N ALA A 143 -25.01 30.57 -28.21
CA ALA A 143 -24.75 31.93 -27.73
C ALA A 143 -23.27 32.30 -27.73
N THR A 144 -22.37 31.33 -27.56
CA THR A 144 -20.92 31.54 -27.49
C THR A 144 -20.21 31.30 -28.82
N GLY A 145 -20.83 30.55 -29.75
CA GLY A 145 -20.21 30.14 -31.02
C GLY A 145 -19.19 28.99 -30.86
N SER A 146 -19.20 28.31 -29.71
CA SER A 146 -18.26 27.25 -29.37
C SER A 146 -18.47 25.99 -30.20
N GLN A 147 -17.44 25.14 -30.27
CA GLN A 147 -17.48 23.91 -31.08
C GLN A 147 -17.51 22.68 -30.17
N ILE A 148 -18.71 22.28 -29.74
CA ILE A 148 -18.97 21.03 -29.02
C ILE A 148 -19.90 20.18 -29.89
N ASP A 149 -19.61 18.88 -30.04
CA ASP A 149 -20.40 18.01 -30.92
C ASP A 149 -21.85 17.87 -30.39
N ILE A 150 -22.81 18.22 -31.24
CA ILE A 150 -24.24 18.14 -30.93
C ILE A 150 -24.69 16.71 -30.56
N ASN A 151 -24.04 15.68 -31.10
CA ASN A 151 -24.34 14.29 -30.78
C ASN A 151 -23.89 13.94 -29.36
N GLU A 152 -22.75 14.47 -28.92
CA GLU A 152 -22.26 14.31 -27.53
C GLU A 152 -23.21 15.00 -26.55
N ILE A 153 -23.68 16.21 -26.88
CA ILE A 153 -24.70 16.91 -26.08
C ILE A 153 -26.01 16.10 -26.01
N ASN A 154 -26.46 15.56 -27.14
CA ASN A 154 -27.69 14.78 -27.20
C ASN A 154 -27.60 13.43 -26.46
N ALA A 155 -26.39 12.90 -26.27
CA ALA A 155 -26.13 11.66 -25.53
C ALA A 155 -26.23 11.83 -24.00
N LEU A 156 -26.17 13.06 -23.49
CA LEU A 156 -26.37 13.36 -22.07
C LEU A 156 -27.80 13.02 -21.60
N THR A 157 -28.06 13.10 -20.31
CA THR A 157 -29.39 12.99 -19.70
C THR A 157 -29.90 14.35 -19.22
N ASP A 158 -31.23 14.51 -19.11
CA ASP A 158 -31.85 15.73 -18.58
C ASP A 158 -32.13 15.59 -17.07
N ASP A 159 -31.05 15.38 -16.32
CA ASP A 159 -30.99 15.24 -14.88
C ASP A 159 -29.64 15.75 -14.35
N VAL A 160 -29.42 15.66 -13.04
CA VAL A 160 -28.16 16.13 -12.44
C VAL A 160 -26.94 15.32 -12.87
N GLN A 161 -27.10 14.05 -13.25
CA GLN A 161 -26.00 13.25 -13.81
C GLN A 161 -25.56 13.86 -15.15
N GLY A 162 -26.50 14.10 -16.05
CA GLY A 162 -26.22 14.72 -17.34
C GLY A 162 -25.66 16.14 -17.19
N TRP A 163 -26.06 16.87 -16.15
CA TRP A 163 -25.51 18.19 -15.82
C TRP A 163 -24.03 18.11 -15.43
N ALA A 164 -23.65 17.14 -14.58
CA ALA A 164 -22.25 16.96 -14.20
C ALA A 164 -21.43 16.47 -15.40
N GLN A 165 -21.95 15.52 -16.17
CA GLN A 165 -21.31 15.04 -17.41
C GLN A 165 -21.16 16.14 -18.47
N ALA A 166 -22.07 17.12 -18.52
CA ALA A 166 -21.95 18.29 -19.39
C ALA A 166 -20.72 19.14 -19.06
N HIS A 167 -20.36 19.31 -17.78
CA HIS A 167 -19.17 20.07 -17.39
C HIS A 167 -17.90 19.36 -17.85
N ASN A 168 -17.83 18.05 -17.58
CA ASN A 168 -16.78 17.16 -18.06
C ASN A 168 -16.59 17.28 -19.58
N LEU A 169 -17.69 17.21 -20.33
CA LEU A 169 -17.70 17.35 -21.79
C LEU A 169 -17.15 18.72 -22.23
N VAL A 170 -17.68 19.81 -21.67
CA VAL A 170 -17.28 21.18 -22.03
C VAL A 170 -15.79 21.41 -21.78
N ILE A 171 -15.28 21.04 -20.60
CA ILE A 171 -13.88 21.27 -20.21
C ILE A 171 -12.94 20.44 -21.08
N SER A 172 -13.22 19.13 -21.22
CA SER A 172 -12.37 18.22 -21.98
C SER A 172 -12.31 18.57 -23.47
N THR A 173 -13.39 19.14 -24.01
CA THR A 173 -13.47 19.54 -25.42
C THR A 173 -12.76 20.86 -25.68
N LEU A 174 -13.00 21.87 -24.85
CA LEU A 174 -12.53 23.25 -25.10
C LEU A 174 -11.16 23.56 -24.49
N ALA A 175 -10.76 22.86 -23.42
CA ALA A 175 -9.44 22.99 -22.80
C ALA A 175 -8.76 21.64 -22.55
N PRO A 176 -8.40 20.88 -23.59
CA PRO A 176 -7.78 19.54 -23.45
C PRO A 176 -6.37 19.56 -22.82
N GLN A 177 -5.80 20.73 -22.54
CA GLN A 177 -4.52 20.89 -21.84
C GLN A 177 -4.70 21.24 -20.35
N ALA A 178 -5.91 21.62 -19.94
CA ALA A 178 -6.24 21.81 -18.54
C ALA A 178 -6.58 20.46 -17.91
N THR A 179 -6.16 20.28 -16.67
CA THR A 179 -6.71 19.21 -15.83
C THR A 179 -7.88 19.77 -15.04
N PHE A 180 -8.84 18.92 -14.67
CA PHE A 180 -9.97 19.39 -13.86
C PHE A 180 -10.47 18.35 -12.86
N GLY A 181 -11.12 18.85 -11.81
CA GLY A 181 -11.66 18.02 -10.75
C GLY A 181 -12.92 18.59 -10.12
N TRP A 182 -13.71 17.70 -9.54
CA TRP A 182 -14.92 18.04 -8.79
C TRP A 182 -14.62 18.21 -7.32
N ALA A 183 -15.16 19.25 -6.69
CA ALA A 183 -15.05 19.42 -5.25
C ALA A 183 -16.18 18.69 -4.51
N LEU A 184 -15.81 18.03 -3.41
CA LEU A 184 -16.72 17.56 -2.37
C LEU A 184 -16.35 18.22 -1.04
N SER A 185 -17.33 18.43 -0.17
CA SER A 185 -17.07 18.93 1.17
C SER A 185 -16.66 17.80 2.12
N ILE A 186 -15.62 18.02 2.93
CA ILE A 186 -15.38 17.24 4.14
C ILE A 186 -16.51 17.60 5.12
N GLY A 187 -17.56 16.78 5.09
CA GLY A 187 -18.78 17.01 5.85
C GLY A 187 -18.64 16.81 7.36
N ASP A 188 -19.74 17.01 8.07
CA ASP A 188 -19.78 16.99 9.53
C ASP A 188 -19.42 15.62 10.15
N PHE A 189 -19.42 14.55 9.35
CA PHE A 189 -18.99 13.22 9.78
C PHE A 189 -17.57 13.23 10.36
N ALA A 190 -16.70 14.12 9.87
CA ALA A 190 -15.31 14.23 10.32
C ALA A 190 -15.20 14.68 11.79
N TYR A 191 -16.23 15.31 12.35
CA TYR A 191 -16.26 15.72 13.76
C TYR A 191 -16.64 14.59 14.72
N ASN A 192 -17.22 13.50 14.19
CA ASN A 192 -17.61 12.34 14.99
C ASN A 192 -16.40 11.44 15.26
N THR A 193 -16.49 10.65 16.33
CA THR A 193 -15.53 9.58 16.61
C THR A 193 -15.90 8.35 15.78
N HIS A 194 -14.91 7.75 15.13
CA HIS A 194 -15.04 6.52 14.38
C HIS A 194 -14.06 5.49 14.91
N SER A 195 -14.51 4.25 15.03
CA SER A 195 -13.69 3.15 15.55
C SER A 195 -12.57 2.75 14.59
N GLY A 196 -12.81 2.88 13.28
CA GLY A 196 -11.89 2.45 12.23
C GLY A 196 -12.43 2.74 10.82
N LYS A 197 -11.75 2.22 9.80
CA LYS A 197 -12.00 2.46 8.38
C LYS A 197 -13.44 2.15 7.98
N ARG A 198 -13.98 1.01 8.43
CA ARG A 198 -15.36 0.60 8.13
C ARG A 198 -16.39 1.59 8.67
N ALA A 199 -16.17 2.13 9.87
CA ALA A 199 -17.08 3.11 10.46
C ALA A 199 -17.11 4.41 9.63
N VAL A 200 -15.94 4.88 9.15
CA VAL A 200 -15.85 6.03 8.23
C VAL A 200 -16.54 5.73 6.90
N TRP A 201 -16.34 4.53 6.34
CA TRP A 201 -16.98 4.10 5.09
C TRP A 201 -18.50 4.13 5.17
N ASN A 202 -19.05 3.53 6.23
CA ASN A 202 -20.49 3.47 6.47
C ASN A 202 -21.08 4.86 6.78
N ALA A 203 -20.29 5.75 7.39
CA ALA A 203 -20.75 7.09 7.75
C ALA A 203 -20.77 8.07 6.56
N ALA A 204 -19.81 7.99 5.64
CA ALA A 204 -19.64 9.01 4.60
C ALA A 204 -19.08 8.53 3.26
N ALA A 205 -18.03 7.69 3.25
CA ALA A 205 -17.33 7.41 2.00
C ALA A 205 -18.18 6.60 1.01
N SER A 206 -19.02 5.69 1.51
CA SER A 206 -19.89 4.86 0.67
C SER A 206 -20.90 5.68 -0.15
N SER A 207 -21.54 6.68 0.44
CA SER A 207 -22.52 7.53 -0.28
C SER A 207 -21.86 8.39 -1.34
N SER A 208 -20.70 8.98 -1.01
CA SER A 208 -19.92 9.78 -1.96
C SER A 208 -19.42 8.92 -3.12
N SER A 209 -18.93 7.71 -2.81
CA SER A 209 -18.44 6.76 -3.82
C SER A 209 -19.56 6.26 -4.74
N ASP A 210 -20.74 5.92 -4.19
CA ASP A 210 -21.92 5.50 -4.98
C ASP A 210 -22.37 6.61 -5.95
N LEU A 211 -22.39 7.86 -5.49
CA LEU A 211 -22.71 9.02 -6.32
C LEU A 211 -21.73 9.16 -7.49
N LEU A 212 -20.43 9.25 -7.19
CA LEU A 212 -19.40 9.50 -8.20
C LEU A 212 -19.32 8.37 -9.23
N SER A 213 -19.52 7.13 -8.78
CA SER A 213 -19.65 5.94 -9.64
C SER A 213 -20.86 6.04 -10.56
N SER A 214 -22.03 6.33 -9.99
CA SER A 214 -23.29 6.42 -10.74
C SER A 214 -23.27 7.51 -11.80
N PHE A 215 -22.58 8.63 -11.53
CA PHE A 215 -22.48 9.75 -12.49
C PHE A 215 -21.41 9.52 -13.56
N GLU A 216 -20.56 8.50 -13.40
CA GLU A 216 -19.47 8.15 -14.32
C GLU A 216 -18.45 9.29 -14.56
N LEU A 217 -18.27 10.21 -13.59
CA LEU A 217 -17.40 11.40 -13.75
C LEU A 217 -15.91 11.07 -13.84
N PHE A 218 -15.51 9.91 -13.32
CA PHE A 218 -14.12 9.44 -13.20
C PHE A 218 -13.89 8.12 -13.95
N LYS A 219 -14.82 7.73 -14.82
CA LYS A 219 -14.78 6.44 -15.50
C LYS A 219 -13.52 6.33 -16.36
N ALA A 220 -12.70 5.31 -16.09
CA ALA A 220 -11.33 5.21 -16.62
C ALA A 220 -11.23 5.19 -18.16
N ASP A 221 -12.23 4.65 -18.85
CA ASP A 221 -12.31 4.57 -20.32
C ASP A 221 -12.99 5.79 -20.96
N SER A 222 -13.48 6.74 -20.16
CA SER A 222 -14.07 7.98 -20.67
C SER A 222 -12.99 8.99 -21.09
N LEU A 223 -13.14 9.53 -22.30
CA LEU A 223 -12.30 10.61 -22.82
C LEU A 223 -12.56 11.96 -22.15
N THR A 224 -13.68 12.07 -21.42
CA THR A 224 -14.09 13.32 -20.74
C THR A 224 -14.06 13.18 -19.22
N LYS A 225 -13.35 12.17 -18.68
CA LYS A 225 -13.25 11.98 -17.23
C LYS A 225 -12.52 13.16 -16.57
N ALA A 226 -12.87 13.45 -15.31
CA ALA A 226 -12.08 14.34 -14.48
C ALA A 226 -10.74 13.68 -14.09
N ASP A 227 -9.72 14.51 -13.83
CA ASP A 227 -8.35 14.09 -13.56
C ASP A 227 -8.06 13.89 -12.07
N PHE A 228 -8.77 14.63 -11.22
CA PHE A 228 -8.64 14.54 -9.77
C PHE A 228 -9.98 14.81 -9.08
N ILE A 229 -10.11 14.35 -7.84
CA ILE A 229 -11.20 14.75 -6.94
C ILE A 229 -10.67 15.77 -5.94
N ALA A 230 -11.38 16.89 -5.75
CA ALA A 230 -11.02 17.89 -4.76
C ALA A 230 -11.86 17.73 -3.49
N PHE A 231 -11.26 17.97 -2.33
CA PHE A 231 -11.94 18.00 -1.05
C PHE A 231 -11.71 19.33 -0.37
N THR A 232 -12.80 19.95 0.08
CA THR A 232 -12.77 21.25 0.75
C THR A 232 -13.15 21.10 2.22
N LYS A 233 -12.71 22.04 3.05
CA LYS A 233 -13.11 22.13 4.46
C LYS A 233 -13.57 23.55 4.72
N SER A 234 -14.81 23.73 5.16
CA SER A 234 -15.34 25.08 5.41
C SER A 234 -14.59 25.77 6.55
N SER A 235 -14.23 27.04 6.38
CA SER A 235 -13.69 27.88 7.46
C SER A 235 -14.76 28.29 8.49
N ALA A 236 -16.05 28.11 8.16
CA ALA A 236 -17.15 28.40 9.06
C ALA A 236 -17.35 27.31 10.12
N SER A 237 -16.89 26.09 9.87
CA SER A 237 -16.91 25.00 10.86
C SER A 237 -15.65 25.02 11.73
N PRO A 238 -15.69 24.44 12.95
CA PRO A 238 -14.54 24.42 13.85
C PRO A 238 -13.30 23.75 13.25
N ALA A 239 -12.11 24.11 13.75
CA ALA A 239 -10.89 23.37 13.42
C ALA A 239 -11.04 21.89 13.76
N LEU A 240 -10.54 21.00 12.89
CA LEU A 240 -10.50 19.57 13.17
C LEU A 240 -9.31 19.29 14.10
N SER A 241 -9.48 18.41 15.08
CA SER A 241 -8.36 17.84 15.83
C SER A 241 -7.53 16.90 14.95
N ASP A 242 -6.35 16.51 15.41
CA ASP A 242 -5.50 15.53 14.72
C ASP A 242 -6.23 14.20 14.43
N GLU A 243 -7.07 13.77 15.37
CA GLU A 243 -7.91 12.59 15.23
C GLU A 243 -9.02 12.78 14.20
N GLN A 244 -9.67 13.94 14.20
CA GLN A 244 -10.71 14.25 13.21
C GLN A 244 -10.12 14.39 11.80
N TRP A 245 -8.90 14.93 11.68
CA TRP A 245 -8.17 14.91 10.42
C TRP A 245 -7.80 13.51 9.96
N HIS A 246 -7.51 12.58 10.88
CA HIS A 246 -7.32 11.17 10.51
C HIS A 246 -8.59 10.60 9.85
N TYR A 247 -9.79 10.86 10.41
CA TYR A 247 -11.05 10.40 9.80
C TYR A 247 -11.35 11.09 8.46
N ALA A 248 -11.04 12.39 8.36
CA ALA A 248 -11.18 13.13 7.11
C ALA A 248 -10.27 12.55 6.01
N LEU A 249 -9.00 12.27 6.33
CA LEU A 249 -8.07 11.68 5.38
C LEU A 249 -8.39 10.21 5.04
N GLU A 250 -9.01 9.47 5.96
CA GLU A 250 -9.54 8.13 5.68
C GLU A 250 -10.73 8.20 4.71
N TYR A 251 -11.64 9.14 4.89
CA TYR A 251 -12.72 9.41 3.93
C TYR A 251 -12.18 9.78 2.54
N VAL A 252 -11.23 10.73 2.48
CA VAL A 252 -10.57 11.12 1.23
C VAL A 252 -9.94 9.90 0.55
N LYS A 253 -9.20 9.09 1.32
CA LYS A 253 -8.55 7.88 0.81
C LYS A 253 -9.58 6.88 0.27
N GLN A 254 -10.63 6.58 1.03
CA GLN A 254 -11.63 5.60 0.62
C GLN A 254 -12.41 6.03 -0.62
N VAL A 255 -12.79 7.31 -0.73
CA VAL A 255 -13.45 7.80 -1.94
C VAL A 255 -12.50 7.72 -3.14
N SER A 256 -11.26 8.21 -3.01
CA SER A 256 -10.26 8.19 -4.09
C SER A 256 -9.81 6.79 -4.50
N ASP A 257 -9.66 5.85 -3.55
CA ASP A 257 -9.40 4.42 -3.83
C ASP A 257 -10.55 3.81 -4.64
N TYR A 258 -11.80 4.13 -4.28
CA TYR A 258 -12.98 3.61 -4.97
C TYR A 258 -13.05 4.06 -6.44
N ILE A 259 -12.84 5.36 -6.70
CA ILE A 259 -12.86 5.93 -8.05
C ILE A 259 -11.50 5.86 -8.78
N GLN A 260 -10.48 5.28 -8.14
CA GLN A 260 -9.10 5.15 -8.66
C GLN A 260 -8.50 6.45 -9.20
N THR A 261 -8.73 7.56 -8.49
CA THR A 261 -8.37 8.92 -8.96
C THR A 261 -7.69 9.72 -7.84
N PRO A 262 -6.58 10.44 -8.09
CA PRO A 262 -5.87 11.18 -7.07
C PRO A 262 -6.70 12.32 -6.48
N ALA A 263 -6.39 12.70 -5.24
CA ALA A 263 -7.12 13.70 -4.48
C ALA A 263 -6.34 15.02 -4.29
N LEU A 264 -7.07 16.13 -4.34
CA LEU A 264 -6.59 17.47 -4.02
C LEU A 264 -7.28 17.95 -2.74
N LEU A 265 -6.55 18.47 -1.77
CA LEU A 265 -7.17 19.26 -0.70
C LEU A 265 -7.20 20.72 -1.14
N SER A 266 -8.38 21.25 -1.41
CA SER A 266 -8.57 22.59 -1.98
C SER A 266 -9.22 23.54 -0.99
N SER A 267 -8.82 24.82 -1.02
CA SER A 267 -9.36 25.89 -0.16
C SER A 267 -9.34 25.52 1.32
N ILE A 268 -8.25 24.89 1.78
CA ILE A 268 -8.12 24.45 3.17
C ILE A 268 -7.87 25.66 4.09
N PRO A 269 -8.64 25.84 5.18
CA PRO A 269 -8.50 26.99 6.05
C PRO A 269 -7.14 27.05 6.73
N THR A 270 -6.34 28.05 6.34
CA THR A 270 -4.96 28.23 6.80
C THR A 270 -4.88 28.30 8.32
N ALA A 271 -5.74 29.12 8.92
CA ALA A 271 -5.81 29.33 10.36
C ALA A 271 -6.18 28.07 11.15
N GLN A 272 -6.74 27.04 10.50
CA GLN A 272 -7.20 25.82 11.16
C GLN A 272 -6.31 24.60 10.87
N ALA A 273 -5.60 24.58 9.75
CA ALA A 273 -4.97 23.37 9.24
C ALA A 273 -3.49 23.49 8.90
N ALA A 274 -2.93 24.70 8.79
CA ALA A 274 -1.53 24.89 8.42
C ALA A 274 -0.58 24.17 9.37
N SER A 275 -0.82 24.23 10.68
CA SER A 275 0.02 23.52 11.67
C SER A 275 -0.14 22.00 11.61
N TYR A 276 -1.32 21.47 11.26
CA TYR A 276 -1.51 20.03 11.10
C TYR A 276 -0.72 19.50 9.90
N PHE A 277 -0.92 20.10 8.72
CA PHE A 277 -0.25 19.61 7.50
C PHE A 277 1.23 19.93 7.48
N MET A 278 1.62 21.17 7.80
CA MET A 278 3.00 21.61 7.64
C MET A 278 3.87 21.42 8.88
N GLY A 279 3.26 21.18 10.05
CA GLY A 279 3.97 21.12 11.34
C GLY A 279 4.55 22.47 11.78
N ASN A 280 4.98 22.57 13.04
CA ASN A 280 5.85 23.67 13.47
C ASN A 280 7.32 23.34 13.17
N THR A 281 7.66 22.05 13.18
CA THR A 281 8.92 21.49 12.68
C THR A 281 8.67 20.61 11.46
N THR A 282 9.74 20.15 10.80
CA THR A 282 9.61 19.25 9.65
C THR A 282 9.09 17.87 10.06
N GLY A 283 9.54 17.32 11.20
CA GLY A 283 9.06 16.04 11.74
C GLY A 283 7.61 16.04 12.23
N GLU A 284 7.01 17.19 12.51
CA GLU A 284 5.60 17.30 12.90
C GLU A 284 4.62 17.23 11.70
N SER A 285 5.11 17.46 10.48
CA SER A 285 4.29 17.55 9.27
C SER A 285 3.48 16.27 9.01
N LYS A 286 2.25 16.44 8.53
CA LYS A 286 1.36 15.35 8.08
C LYS A 286 1.25 15.24 6.56
N ILE A 287 2.13 15.89 5.80
CA ILE A 287 2.15 15.81 4.33
C ILE A 287 2.33 14.36 3.84
N ARG A 288 3.27 13.60 4.42
CA ARG A 288 3.44 12.17 4.08
C ARG A 288 2.15 11.37 4.30
N LYS A 289 1.44 11.63 5.40
CA LYS A 289 0.16 10.98 5.70
C LYS A 289 -0.90 11.37 4.66
N ALA A 290 -0.99 12.65 4.29
CA ALA A 290 -1.88 13.10 3.22
C ALA A 290 -1.56 12.38 1.89
N ALA A 291 -0.28 12.27 1.52
CA ALA A 291 0.15 11.54 0.34
C ALA A 291 -0.23 10.04 0.39
N SER A 292 -0.10 9.39 1.56
CA SER A 292 -0.56 8.01 1.75
C SER A 292 -2.09 7.85 1.68
N SER A 293 -2.82 8.96 1.84
CA SER A 293 -4.28 9.09 1.69
C SER A 293 -4.67 9.59 0.30
N ASN A 294 -3.84 9.30 -0.71
CA ASN A 294 -4.01 9.64 -2.12
C ASN A 294 -4.04 11.15 -2.44
N VAL A 295 -3.58 12.00 -1.52
CA VAL A 295 -3.54 13.45 -1.75
C VAL A 295 -2.23 13.82 -2.46
N PHE A 296 -2.30 14.48 -3.61
CA PHE A 296 -1.10 14.98 -4.30
C PHE A 296 -0.75 16.43 -3.92
N ALA A 297 -1.72 17.21 -3.43
CA ALA A 297 -1.50 18.59 -3.03
C ALA A 297 -2.48 19.11 -1.96
N VAL A 298 -2.04 20.12 -1.20
CA VAL A 298 -2.87 20.97 -0.34
C VAL A 298 -2.77 22.43 -0.78
N LEU A 299 -3.90 23.02 -1.11
CA LEU A 299 -4.05 24.45 -1.39
C LEU A 299 -4.75 25.13 -0.22
N PHE A 300 -4.05 26.06 0.41
CA PHE A 300 -4.55 26.85 1.53
C PHE A 300 -5.35 28.06 1.04
N ASP A 301 -6.38 28.44 1.80
CA ASP A 301 -7.34 29.50 1.43
C ASP A 301 -6.79 30.93 1.54
N THR A 302 -5.78 31.14 2.40
CA THR A 302 -5.29 32.47 2.77
C THR A 302 -3.79 32.46 2.96
N GLU A 303 -3.17 33.60 2.71
CA GLU A 303 -1.74 33.78 2.90
C GLU A 303 -1.46 34.30 4.31
N THR A 304 -0.46 33.71 4.96
CA THR A 304 0.14 34.25 6.19
C THR A 304 1.66 34.09 6.13
N VAL A 305 2.39 34.96 6.82
CA VAL A 305 3.85 34.84 6.94
C VAL A 305 4.25 33.48 7.51
N ASP A 306 3.55 33.03 8.56
CA ASP A 306 3.78 31.72 9.19
C ASP A 306 3.57 30.55 8.22
N LEU A 307 2.52 30.57 7.40
CA LEU A 307 2.31 29.53 6.38
C LEU A 307 3.43 29.56 5.33
N ASN A 308 3.82 30.74 4.84
CA ASN A 308 4.87 30.86 3.84
C ASN A 308 6.22 30.36 4.38
N ASP A 309 6.57 30.64 5.64
CA ASP A 309 7.78 30.12 6.29
C ASP A 309 7.74 28.59 6.41
N LYS A 310 6.57 28.03 6.74
CA LYS A 310 6.34 26.57 6.79
C LYS A 310 6.47 25.90 5.42
N ILE A 311 5.94 26.52 4.36
CA ILE A 311 6.08 26.06 2.96
C ILE A 311 7.54 26.12 2.53
N ALA A 312 8.23 27.24 2.78
CA ALA A 312 9.65 27.39 2.44
C ALA A 312 10.53 26.35 3.16
N ARG A 313 10.21 25.99 4.40
CA ARG A 313 10.87 24.88 5.11
C ARG A 313 10.62 23.54 4.41
N TYR A 314 9.38 23.25 4.06
CA TYR A 314 9.01 22.02 3.36
C TYR A 314 9.73 21.88 2.00
N GLU A 315 9.89 22.97 1.24
CA GLU A 315 10.58 22.97 -0.05
C GLU A 315 12.05 22.53 0.03
N THR A 316 12.67 22.54 1.22
CA THR A 316 14.04 22.03 1.40
C THR A 316 14.13 20.50 1.45
N ALA A 317 13.02 19.81 1.72
CA ALA A 317 12.94 18.35 1.86
C ALA A 317 11.54 17.87 1.47
N THR A 318 11.23 17.92 0.18
CA THR A 318 9.90 17.59 -0.35
C THR A 318 9.58 16.10 -0.26
N VAL A 319 8.30 15.77 -0.13
CA VAL A 319 7.80 14.39 -0.16
C VAL A 319 7.62 13.95 -1.62
N PRO A 320 8.37 12.94 -2.12
CA PRO A 320 8.19 12.45 -3.47
C PRO A 320 6.87 11.67 -3.60
N LEU A 321 6.24 11.77 -4.77
CA LEU A 321 4.96 11.13 -5.08
C LEU A 321 5.11 9.94 -6.03
N TYR A 322 6.09 9.97 -6.93
CA TYR A 322 6.39 8.92 -7.89
C TYR A 322 7.82 9.06 -8.40
N TYR A 323 8.37 7.95 -8.92
CA TYR A 323 9.75 7.91 -9.39
C TYR A 323 9.92 8.73 -10.68
N VAL A 324 10.95 9.58 -10.70
CA VAL A 324 11.37 10.36 -11.87
C VAL A 324 12.84 10.05 -12.15
N GLY A 325 13.07 9.03 -12.96
CA GLY A 325 14.40 8.63 -13.41
C GLY A 325 14.32 7.70 -14.62
N GLU A 326 15.47 7.29 -15.15
CA GLU A 326 15.49 6.30 -16.22
C GLU A 326 14.87 4.99 -15.71
N ASN A 327 14.02 4.35 -16.50
CA ASN A 327 13.45 3.06 -16.13
C ASN A 327 14.56 2.01 -16.15
N VAL A 328 15.12 1.73 -14.96
CA VAL A 328 16.25 0.80 -14.80
C VAL A 328 15.79 -0.65 -14.87
N ALA A 329 14.51 -0.91 -14.62
CA ALA A 329 13.90 -2.25 -14.69
C ALA A 329 13.95 -2.85 -16.12
N ASN A 330 14.00 -2.01 -17.16
CA ASN A 330 14.02 -2.44 -18.57
C ASN A 330 15.43 -2.57 -19.20
N GLY A 331 16.49 -2.28 -18.44
CA GLY A 331 17.87 -2.43 -18.88
C GLY A 331 18.41 -3.87 -18.75
N PRO A 332 19.54 -4.21 -19.40
CA PRO A 332 20.21 -5.49 -19.15
C PRO A 332 20.67 -5.58 -17.70
N LEU A 333 20.39 -6.71 -17.03
CA LEU A 333 20.78 -6.94 -15.63
C LEU A 333 22.27 -6.72 -15.39
N THR A 334 23.12 -7.23 -16.28
CA THR A 334 24.58 -7.05 -16.20
C THR A 334 25.14 -6.53 -17.52
N ARG A 335 26.39 -6.06 -17.49
CA ARG A 335 27.14 -5.76 -18.73
C ARG A 335 27.46 -6.99 -19.59
N LEU A 336 27.23 -8.22 -19.10
CA LEU A 336 27.54 -9.47 -19.81
C LEU A 336 26.29 -10.02 -20.51
N ALA A 337 26.21 -9.84 -21.83
CA ALA A 337 25.06 -10.28 -22.62
C ALA A 337 24.80 -11.79 -22.54
N SER A 338 25.86 -12.60 -22.48
CA SER A 338 25.78 -14.06 -22.32
C SER A 338 25.14 -14.44 -20.98
N LEU A 339 25.56 -13.83 -19.87
CA LEU A 339 24.98 -14.06 -18.55
C LEU A 339 23.51 -13.65 -18.50
N ASN A 340 23.15 -12.51 -19.09
CA ASN A 340 21.74 -12.08 -19.13
C ASN A 340 20.87 -13.08 -19.91
N SER A 341 21.37 -13.61 -21.03
CA SER A 341 20.69 -14.64 -21.82
C SER A 341 20.56 -15.96 -21.05
N ASP A 342 21.60 -16.37 -20.33
CA ASP A 342 21.59 -17.57 -19.49
C ASP A 342 20.53 -17.46 -18.39
N LEU A 343 20.52 -16.32 -17.68
CA LEU A 343 19.56 -16.07 -16.59
C LEU A 343 18.13 -16.00 -17.11
N ALA A 344 17.88 -15.33 -18.23
CA ALA A 344 16.55 -15.32 -18.85
C ALA A 344 16.11 -16.74 -19.27
N SER A 345 17.02 -17.54 -19.85
CA SER A 345 16.73 -18.90 -20.30
C SER A 345 16.48 -19.89 -19.15
N ALA A 346 16.95 -19.57 -17.93
CA ALA A 346 16.76 -20.38 -16.74
C ALA A 346 15.32 -20.35 -16.20
N GLU A 347 14.46 -19.44 -16.66
CA GLU A 347 13.12 -19.19 -16.09
C GLU A 347 12.29 -20.45 -15.89
N SER A 348 12.17 -21.28 -16.93
CA SER A 348 11.37 -22.50 -16.85
C SER A 348 11.94 -23.49 -15.83
N ALA A 349 13.27 -23.64 -15.78
CA ALA A 349 13.91 -24.53 -14.83
C ALA A 349 13.78 -24.02 -13.40
N MET A 350 14.03 -22.73 -13.17
CA MET A 350 13.91 -22.10 -11.85
C MET A 350 12.46 -22.20 -11.32
N ASN A 351 11.47 -21.84 -12.13
CA ASN A 351 10.06 -21.88 -11.72
C ASN A 351 9.53 -23.31 -11.45
N ASN A 352 10.06 -24.33 -12.11
CA ASN A 352 9.54 -25.70 -12.03
C ASN A 352 10.42 -26.69 -11.25
N GLN A 353 11.62 -26.27 -10.81
CA GLN A 353 12.55 -27.14 -10.10
C GLN A 353 13.06 -26.52 -8.80
N ALA A 354 13.32 -25.21 -8.77
CA ALA A 354 13.83 -24.52 -7.59
C ALA A 354 12.72 -23.84 -6.78
N PHE A 355 11.82 -23.11 -7.44
CA PHE A 355 10.77 -22.34 -6.76
C PHE A 355 9.54 -23.19 -6.50
N LEU A 356 9.72 -24.21 -5.66
CA LEU A 356 8.70 -25.18 -5.30
C LEU A 356 8.24 -24.98 -3.86
N PHE A 357 6.98 -25.32 -3.59
CA PHE A 357 6.43 -25.37 -2.25
C PHE A 357 5.82 -26.74 -1.94
N GLU A 358 5.79 -27.07 -0.66
CA GLU A 358 5.26 -28.34 -0.17
C GLU A 358 3.74 -28.23 0.04
N THR A 359 2.99 -29.12 -0.61
CA THR A 359 1.54 -29.24 -0.41
C THR A 359 1.21 -30.10 0.81
N ALA A 360 -0.05 -30.07 1.24
CA ALA A 360 -0.53 -30.93 2.33
C ALA A 360 -0.40 -32.44 2.05
N GLN A 361 -0.22 -32.83 0.78
CA GLN A 361 0.02 -34.22 0.37
C GLN A 361 1.53 -34.54 0.25
N SER A 362 2.40 -33.68 0.78
CA SER A 362 3.87 -33.75 0.67
C SER A 362 4.36 -33.83 -0.78
N GLN A 363 3.63 -33.16 -1.69
CA GLN A 363 4.06 -32.97 -3.07
C GLN A 363 4.76 -31.62 -3.19
N TRP A 364 5.77 -31.54 -4.05
CA TRP A 364 6.43 -30.29 -4.38
C TRP A 364 5.88 -29.79 -5.72
N VAL A 365 5.28 -28.59 -5.71
CA VAL A 365 4.68 -27.97 -6.89
C VAL A 365 5.15 -26.52 -7.05
N PRO A 366 5.10 -25.94 -8.27
CA PRO A 366 5.57 -24.57 -8.51
C PRO A 366 4.88 -23.53 -7.63
N SER A 367 5.65 -22.61 -7.05
CA SER A 367 5.14 -21.48 -6.27
C SER A 367 4.23 -20.61 -7.14
N THR A 368 3.12 -20.14 -6.56
CA THR A 368 2.25 -19.14 -7.19
C THR A 368 2.64 -17.71 -6.81
N VAL A 369 3.36 -17.54 -5.69
CA VAL A 369 3.78 -16.23 -5.16
C VAL A 369 5.12 -15.76 -5.72
N TYR A 370 6.09 -16.67 -5.85
CA TYR A 370 7.47 -16.36 -6.20
C TYR A 370 7.80 -16.85 -7.61
N LYS A 371 8.14 -15.91 -8.49
CA LYS A 371 8.47 -16.16 -9.90
C LYS A 371 9.86 -15.65 -10.23
N TRP A 372 10.55 -16.37 -11.11
CA TRP A 372 11.90 -16.01 -11.57
C TRP A 372 11.97 -14.66 -12.29
N ALA A 373 10.95 -14.32 -13.09
CA ALA A 373 10.90 -13.02 -13.76
C ALA A 373 10.87 -11.86 -12.74
N ASP A 374 10.01 -11.94 -11.73
CA ASP A 374 9.92 -10.95 -10.65
C ASP A 374 11.24 -10.85 -9.86
N PHE A 375 11.91 -11.98 -9.63
CA PHE A 375 13.24 -12.00 -9.00
C PHE A 375 14.28 -11.26 -9.85
N LEU A 376 14.34 -11.54 -11.16
CA LEU A 376 15.29 -10.87 -12.05
C LEU A 376 15.02 -9.37 -12.15
N ALA A 377 13.75 -8.94 -12.15
CA ALA A 377 13.39 -7.53 -12.09
C ALA A 377 13.89 -6.87 -10.80
N GLY A 378 13.67 -7.49 -9.64
CA GLY A 378 14.16 -6.98 -8.35
C GLY A 378 15.69 -6.97 -8.27
N LEU A 379 16.35 -8.02 -8.76
CA LEU A 379 17.80 -8.11 -8.83
C LEU A 379 18.40 -7.03 -9.75
N ASN A 380 17.71 -6.72 -10.85
CA ASN A 380 18.12 -5.67 -11.78
C ASN A 380 18.13 -4.30 -11.12
N SER A 381 17.06 -3.95 -10.40
CA SER A 381 16.98 -2.73 -9.61
C SER A 381 18.08 -2.66 -8.54
N MET A 382 18.30 -3.75 -7.80
CA MET A 382 19.27 -3.77 -6.71
C MET A 382 20.73 -3.83 -7.18
N HIS A 383 21.00 -4.35 -8.38
CA HIS A 383 22.34 -4.35 -8.98
C HIS A 383 22.68 -3.00 -9.62
N ASN A 384 21.77 -2.44 -10.41
CA ASN A 384 22.07 -1.24 -11.22
C ASN A 384 21.78 0.08 -10.51
N VAL A 385 20.88 0.09 -9.53
CA VAL A 385 20.56 1.27 -8.72
C VAL A 385 21.10 1.11 -7.30
N GLY A 386 20.76 -0.03 -6.68
CA GLY A 386 21.08 -0.27 -5.28
C GLY A 386 20.31 0.65 -4.33
N VAL A 387 20.72 0.64 -3.07
CA VAL A 387 20.08 1.36 -1.97
C VAL A 387 21.15 1.83 -0.97
N ALA A 388 21.07 3.09 -0.54
CA ALA A 388 22.05 3.70 0.37
C ALA A 388 23.52 3.52 -0.12
N GLY A 389 23.73 3.64 -1.43
CA GLY A 389 25.05 3.44 -2.06
C GLY A 389 25.51 1.99 -2.18
N ASN A 390 24.75 1.02 -1.65
CA ASN A 390 25.06 -0.41 -1.76
C ASN A 390 24.30 -1.04 -2.93
N THR A 391 25.02 -1.77 -3.78
CA THR A 391 24.45 -2.53 -4.91
C THR A 391 24.67 -4.02 -4.71
N PHE A 392 23.75 -4.84 -5.22
CA PHE A 392 23.93 -6.28 -5.22
C PHE A 392 25.12 -6.66 -6.09
N TRP A 393 26.19 -7.18 -5.47
CA TRP A 393 27.41 -7.49 -6.19
C TRP A 393 27.26 -8.76 -7.03
N LEU A 394 27.46 -8.63 -8.35
CA LEU A 394 27.43 -9.74 -9.31
C LEU A 394 28.74 -9.92 -10.08
N LEU A 395 29.52 -8.83 -10.26
CA LEU A 395 30.67 -8.81 -11.17
C LEU A 395 31.90 -8.22 -10.48
N ASP A 396 33.05 -8.78 -10.84
CA ASP A 396 34.37 -8.26 -10.58
C ASP A 396 34.99 -7.70 -11.87
N ASP A 397 35.41 -6.44 -11.86
CA ASP A 397 36.00 -5.80 -13.03
C ASP A 397 37.38 -6.33 -13.43
N THR A 398 38.03 -7.09 -12.55
CA THR A 398 39.33 -7.71 -12.81
C THR A 398 39.22 -9.15 -13.34
N ALA A 399 38.04 -9.77 -13.25
CA ALA A 399 37.80 -11.14 -13.70
C ALA A 399 37.34 -11.21 -15.17
N ASP A 400 37.61 -12.33 -15.84
CA ASP A 400 37.09 -12.61 -17.18
C ASP A 400 35.58 -12.89 -17.17
N GLU A 401 34.95 -12.91 -18.36
CA GLU A 401 33.50 -13.10 -18.49
C GLU A 401 33.01 -14.44 -17.92
N ALA A 402 33.78 -15.51 -18.08
CA ALA A 402 33.39 -16.85 -17.63
C ALA A 402 33.41 -16.94 -16.10
N THR A 403 34.45 -16.39 -15.48
CA THR A 403 34.60 -16.30 -14.03
C THR A 403 33.54 -15.40 -13.42
N ASN A 404 33.27 -14.24 -14.04
CA ASN A 404 32.19 -13.35 -13.62
C ASN A 404 30.80 -14.00 -13.71
N ALA A 405 30.53 -14.79 -14.76
CA ALA A 405 29.29 -15.53 -14.87
C ALA A 405 29.14 -16.54 -13.70
N MET A 406 30.23 -17.16 -13.24
CA MET A 406 30.22 -18.03 -12.06
C MET A 406 29.99 -17.25 -10.77
N TYR A 407 30.70 -16.13 -10.55
CA TYR A 407 30.50 -15.26 -9.38
C TYR A 407 29.04 -14.82 -9.25
N ALA A 408 28.44 -14.33 -10.35
CA ALA A 408 27.04 -13.90 -10.37
C ALA A 408 26.07 -15.05 -10.02
N LYS A 409 26.24 -16.23 -10.64
CA LYS A 409 25.39 -17.40 -10.37
C LYS A 409 25.53 -17.91 -8.94
N VAL A 410 26.73 -17.85 -8.35
CA VAL A 410 26.96 -18.20 -6.93
C VAL A 410 26.33 -17.18 -5.99
N ALA A 411 26.46 -15.88 -6.26
CA ALA A 411 25.81 -14.83 -5.46
C ALA A 411 24.28 -14.99 -5.46
N ILE A 412 23.70 -15.22 -6.64
CA ILE A 412 22.26 -15.49 -6.83
C ILE A 412 21.84 -16.77 -6.07
N ALA A 413 22.60 -17.85 -6.21
CA ALA A 413 22.29 -19.11 -5.53
C ALA A 413 22.34 -18.98 -4.00
N ALA A 414 23.31 -18.23 -3.48
CA ALA A 414 23.47 -18.01 -2.04
C ALA A 414 22.28 -17.27 -1.45
N PHE A 415 21.74 -16.26 -2.16
CA PHE A 415 20.52 -15.57 -1.75
C PHE A 415 19.29 -16.49 -1.83
N LEU A 416 19.08 -17.13 -2.98
CA LEU A 416 17.89 -17.93 -3.23
C LEU A 416 17.79 -19.16 -2.33
N SER A 417 18.91 -19.75 -1.91
CA SER A 417 18.87 -20.91 -1.01
C SER A 417 18.28 -20.58 0.36
N GLN A 418 18.48 -19.34 0.82
CA GLN A 418 17.90 -18.84 2.07
C GLN A 418 16.42 -18.57 1.86
N SER A 419 16.07 -17.82 0.80
CA SER A 419 14.68 -17.56 0.40
C SER A 419 13.82 -18.81 0.25
N MET A 420 14.39 -19.87 -0.34
CA MET A 420 13.73 -21.16 -0.48
C MET A 420 13.36 -21.78 0.86
N GLN A 421 14.22 -21.64 1.86
CA GLN A 421 13.99 -22.16 3.20
C GLN A 421 13.04 -21.26 4.02
N GLU A 422 13.13 -19.93 3.88
CA GLU A 422 12.30 -18.99 4.65
C GLU A 422 10.84 -18.96 4.19
N THR A 423 10.59 -18.87 2.87
CA THR A 423 9.26 -18.46 2.38
C THR A 423 8.75 -19.23 1.17
N ILE A 424 9.61 -19.53 0.19
CA ILE A 424 9.15 -20.16 -1.07
C ILE A 424 8.55 -21.54 -0.80
N ARG A 425 9.18 -22.33 0.09
CA ARG A 425 8.67 -23.65 0.48
C ARG A 425 7.26 -23.65 1.07
N TYR A 426 6.80 -22.50 1.58
CA TYR A 426 5.47 -22.32 2.19
C TYR A 426 4.48 -21.61 1.26
N ASN A 427 4.94 -21.16 0.08
CA ASN A 427 4.15 -20.35 -0.86
C ASN A 427 3.48 -19.13 -0.19
N ALA A 428 4.19 -18.51 0.75
CA ALA A 428 3.70 -17.40 1.55
C ALA A 428 4.65 -16.20 1.46
N CYS A 429 4.09 -15.02 1.29
CA CYS A 429 4.81 -13.76 1.39
C CYS A 429 4.72 -13.18 2.80
N ASP A 430 3.55 -13.27 3.42
CA ASP A 430 3.30 -12.92 4.81
C ASP A 430 3.67 -14.08 5.73
N GLU A 431 4.14 -13.72 6.91
CA GLU A 431 4.44 -14.65 7.99
C GLU A 431 3.21 -15.46 8.41
N ASN A 432 3.40 -16.77 8.55
CA ASN A 432 2.38 -17.66 9.09
C ASN A 432 2.35 -17.59 10.62
N ASN A 433 1.17 -17.79 11.21
CA ASN A 433 1.08 -18.00 12.66
C ASN A 433 1.60 -19.40 13.02
N TRP A 434 2.79 -19.45 13.60
CA TRP A 434 3.46 -20.64 14.11
C TRP A 434 3.38 -20.77 15.63
N SER A 435 2.71 -19.83 16.29
CA SER A 435 2.69 -19.72 17.74
C SER A 435 1.78 -20.79 18.35
N GLU A 436 2.36 -21.67 19.14
CA GLU A 436 1.68 -22.78 19.82
C GLU A 436 2.17 -22.91 21.26
N VAL A 437 1.37 -23.53 22.13
CA VAL A 437 1.74 -23.77 23.54
C VAL A 437 3.03 -24.56 23.66
N ARG A 438 3.27 -25.50 22.74
CA ARG A 438 4.51 -26.29 22.67
C ARG A 438 5.77 -25.44 22.43
N TYR A 439 5.62 -24.21 21.92
CA TYR A 439 6.69 -23.25 21.67
C TYR A 439 6.65 -22.05 22.63
N GLY A 440 5.81 -22.09 23.68
CA GLY A 440 5.76 -21.06 24.72
C GLY A 440 4.63 -20.03 24.59
N ALA A 441 3.75 -20.15 23.59
CA ALA A 441 2.59 -19.27 23.47
C ALA A 441 1.54 -19.54 24.59
N PRO A 442 0.72 -18.54 24.99
CA PRO A 442 -0.32 -18.73 26.01
C PRO A 442 -1.43 -19.69 25.58
N VAL A 443 -1.68 -19.79 24.28
CA VAL A 443 -2.64 -20.69 23.65
C VAL A 443 -2.16 -21.05 22.24
N ASP A 444 -2.73 -22.07 21.62
CA ASP A 444 -2.42 -22.40 20.23
C ASP A 444 -3.02 -21.36 19.27
N TYR A 445 -2.21 -20.89 18.33
CA TYR A 445 -2.50 -19.87 17.33
C TYR A 445 -3.15 -18.60 17.91
N PRO A 446 -2.49 -17.93 18.88
CA PRO A 446 -2.95 -16.66 19.43
C PRO A 446 -3.04 -15.62 18.30
N MET A 447 -4.04 -14.74 18.34
CA MET A 447 -4.17 -13.67 17.34
C MET A 447 -3.04 -12.63 17.46
N THR A 448 -2.47 -12.45 18.66
CA THR A 448 -1.30 -11.59 18.94
C THR A 448 -0.01 -12.08 18.29
N ALA A 449 0.00 -13.24 17.64
CA ALA A 449 1.11 -13.65 16.78
C ALA A 449 1.43 -12.61 15.68
N SER A 450 0.46 -11.75 15.32
CA SER A 450 0.68 -10.61 14.41
C SER A 450 1.60 -9.52 14.98
N CYS A 451 1.77 -9.49 16.31
CA CYS A 451 2.59 -8.54 17.05
C CYS A 451 4.00 -9.08 17.33
N GLY A 452 4.17 -10.39 17.23
CA GLY A 452 5.41 -11.08 17.56
C GLY A 452 5.21 -12.58 17.80
N GLN A 453 6.19 -13.39 17.42
CA GLN A 453 6.22 -14.83 17.67
C GLN A 453 7.54 -15.21 18.37
N LEU A 454 7.54 -16.32 19.13
CA LEU A 454 8.74 -16.81 19.85
C LEU A 454 9.35 -15.74 20.78
N ASP A 455 8.52 -15.13 21.63
CA ASP A 455 8.86 -14.05 22.58
C ASP A 455 9.35 -12.74 21.94
N GLN A 456 9.27 -12.61 20.62
CA GLN A 456 9.60 -11.38 19.93
C GLN A 456 8.47 -10.34 20.06
N LYS A 457 8.82 -9.07 19.88
CA LYS A 457 7.88 -7.94 19.84
C LYS A 457 8.22 -7.04 18.67
N TYR A 458 7.54 -7.21 17.54
CA TYR A 458 7.93 -6.59 16.27
C TYR A 458 7.83 -5.05 16.31
N ALA A 459 6.91 -4.50 17.11
CA ALA A 459 6.79 -3.05 17.31
C ALA A 459 7.96 -2.45 18.13
N ASP A 460 8.68 -3.26 18.91
CA ASP A 460 9.83 -2.85 19.72
C ASP A 460 11.14 -2.91 18.93
N TYR A 461 11.14 -3.46 17.71
CA TYR A 461 12.33 -3.46 16.86
C TYR A 461 12.79 -2.03 16.57
N GLY A 462 14.08 -1.77 16.82
CA GLY A 462 14.70 -0.44 16.76
C GLY A 462 14.75 0.29 18.10
N MET A 463 13.99 -0.15 19.12
CA MET A 463 14.06 0.46 20.44
C MET A 463 15.28 -0.04 21.20
N ASP A 464 16.15 0.88 21.61
CA ASP A 464 17.25 0.54 22.51
C ASP A 464 16.70 0.25 23.93
N PRO A 465 16.85 -0.99 24.45
CA PRO A 465 16.30 -1.35 25.75
C PRO A 465 17.03 -0.67 26.93
N VAL A 466 18.23 -0.13 26.71
CA VAL A 466 19.05 0.54 27.74
C VAL A 466 18.77 2.04 27.76
N THR A 467 18.81 2.69 26.59
CA THR A 467 18.65 4.14 26.50
C THR A 467 17.20 4.57 26.34
N GLY A 468 16.33 3.67 25.87
CA GLY A 468 14.96 4.00 25.48
C GLY A 468 14.87 4.92 24.26
N VAL A 469 15.97 5.07 23.51
CA VAL A 469 16.02 5.84 22.28
C VAL A 469 15.72 4.91 21.12
N ASP A 470 14.79 5.34 20.27
CA ASP A 470 14.42 4.61 19.08
C ASP A 470 15.46 4.80 17.97
N HIS A 471 15.62 3.78 17.12
CA HIS A 471 16.45 3.86 15.94
C HIS A 471 15.92 4.96 15.01
N PRO A 472 16.79 5.80 14.41
CA PRO A 472 16.35 6.95 13.59
C PRO A 472 15.48 6.57 12.39
N TYR A 473 15.58 5.33 11.91
CA TYR A 473 14.78 4.80 10.79
C TYR A 473 13.58 3.95 11.21
N SER A 474 13.21 3.89 12.49
CA SER A 474 12.03 3.14 12.90
C SER A 474 10.74 3.83 12.41
N CYS A 475 9.89 3.11 11.69
CA CYS A 475 8.56 3.61 11.35
C CYS A 475 7.83 4.10 12.61
N PRO A 476 6.96 5.12 12.56
CA PRO A 476 6.11 5.45 13.70
C PRO A 476 5.16 4.28 14.02
N ARG A 477 4.84 4.07 15.30
CA ARG A 477 3.74 3.17 15.68
C ARG A 477 2.41 3.81 15.27
N ASP A 478 1.52 3.02 14.70
CA ASP A 478 0.18 3.46 14.32
C ASP A 478 -0.88 2.56 14.98
N PRO A 479 -1.47 2.97 16.12
CA PRO A 479 -2.55 2.21 16.74
C PRO A 479 -3.81 2.17 15.85
N LYS A 480 -3.89 3.02 14.83
CA LYS A 480 -5.01 3.05 13.88
C LYS A 480 -4.77 2.17 12.65
N MET A 481 -3.69 1.38 12.63
CA MET A 481 -3.38 0.50 11.50
C MET A 481 -4.41 -0.64 11.39
N GLU A 482 -5.08 -0.69 10.25
CA GLU A 482 -5.96 -1.80 9.85
C GLU A 482 -5.39 -2.45 8.59
N VAL A 483 -4.84 -3.66 8.76
CA VAL A 483 -4.21 -4.45 7.69
C VAL A 483 -4.35 -5.95 7.98
N SER A 484 -4.56 -6.74 6.92
CA SER A 484 -4.57 -8.20 6.96
C SER A 484 -3.49 -8.74 6.04
N ALA A 485 -2.82 -9.82 6.46
CA ALA A 485 -1.97 -10.62 5.59
C ALA A 485 -2.82 -11.20 4.44
N ILE A 486 -2.24 -11.25 3.24
CA ILE A 486 -2.95 -11.74 2.04
C ILE A 486 -2.52 -13.15 1.65
N THR A 487 -1.40 -13.62 2.18
CA THR A 487 -0.93 -15.00 2.02
C THR A 487 -0.87 -15.72 3.35
N ASN A 488 -1.04 -17.03 3.31
CA ASN A 488 -0.88 -17.92 4.45
C ASN A 488 -0.63 -19.35 3.99
N ALA A 489 -0.23 -20.18 4.94
CA ALA A 489 -0.16 -21.61 4.84
C ALA A 489 -1.49 -22.25 4.39
N LYS A 490 -1.41 -23.34 3.62
CA LYS A 490 -2.58 -24.00 3.00
C LYS A 490 -2.80 -25.45 3.45
N TRP A 491 -2.22 -25.88 4.56
CA TRP A 491 -2.49 -27.22 5.11
C TRP A 491 -3.91 -27.31 5.70
N TYR A 492 -4.36 -28.54 5.99
CA TYR A 492 -5.69 -28.76 6.53
C TYR A 492 -5.82 -28.13 7.93
N GLY A 493 -6.72 -27.16 8.09
CA GLY A 493 -6.86 -26.40 9.34
C GLY A 493 -5.76 -25.37 9.56
N ALA A 494 -5.09 -24.92 8.48
CA ALA A 494 -4.07 -23.88 8.56
C ALA A 494 -4.57 -22.63 9.29
N PRO A 495 -3.72 -21.99 10.11
CA PRO A 495 -4.02 -20.72 10.74
C PRO A 495 -4.47 -19.68 9.71
N ALA A 496 -5.42 -18.84 10.12
CA ALA A 496 -5.78 -17.69 9.32
C ALA A 496 -4.57 -16.77 9.10
N PRO A 497 -4.52 -16.05 7.96
CA PRO A 497 -3.65 -14.90 7.82
C PRO A 497 -3.79 -13.95 9.02
N ILE A 498 -2.64 -13.50 9.51
CA ILE A 498 -2.53 -12.58 10.64
C ILE A 498 -3.01 -11.17 10.27
N PHE A 499 -3.41 -10.37 11.26
CA PHE A 499 -3.98 -9.05 11.05
C PHE A 499 -3.64 -8.08 12.20
N ALA A 500 -3.83 -6.79 11.94
CA ALA A 500 -3.83 -5.71 12.92
C ALA A 500 -5.09 -4.86 12.76
N ALA A 501 -5.60 -4.37 13.89
CA ALA A 501 -6.75 -3.47 13.95
C ALA A 501 -6.73 -2.66 15.26
N PRO A 502 -7.35 -1.47 15.30
CA PRO A 502 -7.50 -0.67 16.51
C PRO A 502 -8.36 -1.38 17.56
N ASP A 503 -8.07 -1.15 18.84
CA ASP A 503 -8.90 -1.68 19.93
C ASP A 503 -10.32 -1.12 19.87
N SER A 504 -10.48 0.15 19.47
CA SER A 504 -11.78 0.78 19.28
C SER A 504 -12.69 0.03 18.30
N VAL A 505 -12.14 -0.63 17.28
CA VAL A 505 -12.90 -1.48 16.35
C VAL A 505 -13.43 -2.71 17.07
N PHE A 506 -12.59 -3.37 17.86
CA PHE A 506 -12.97 -4.59 18.57
C PHE A 506 -13.88 -4.33 19.77
N GLU A 507 -13.72 -3.20 20.45
CA GLU A 507 -14.64 -2.75 21.49
C GLU A 507 -16.04 -2.49 20.92
N GLU A 508 -16.15 -1.76 19.79
CA GLU A 508 -17.45 -1.52 19.14
C GLU A 508 -18.15 -2.84 18.75
N LYS A 509 -17.38 -3.84 18.31
CA LYS A 509 -17.88 -5.16 17.92
C LYS A 509 -18.05 -6.14 19.09
N GLY A 510 -17.62 -5.79 20.30
CA GLY A 510 -17.65 -6.66 21.48
C GLY A 510 -16.73 -7.89 21.38
N LEU A 511 -15.60 -7.76 20.68
CA LEU A 511 -14.65 -8.84 20.39
C LEU A 511 -13.51 -8.94 21.40
N LEU A 512 -13.34 -7.94 22.29
CA LEU A 512 -12.38 -8.00 23.39
C LEU A 512 -13.01 -8.62 24.64
N VAL A 513 -12.35 -9.61 25.23
CA VAL A 513 -12.75 -10.23 26.51
C VAL A 513 -11.66 -9.93 27.54
N ASN A 514 -12.01 -9.12 28.55
CA ASN A 514 -11.07 -8.62 29.58
C ASN A 514 -9.82 -7.92 28.98
N GLY A 515 -10.00 -7.17 27.88
CA GLY A 515 -8.91 -6.47 27.20
C GLY A 515 -7.99 -7.38 26.37
N ASN A 516 -8.41 -8.61 26.09
CA ASN A 516 -7.65 -9.55 25.28
C ASN A 516 -8.44 -10.00 24.06
N VAL A 517 -7.72 -10.23 22.97
CA VAL A 517 -8.23 -10.95 21.81
C VAL A 517 -8.26 -12.47 22.10
N GLY A 518 -8.73 -13.25 21.13
CA GLY A 518 -8.75 -14.70 21.24
C GLY A 518 -7.75 -15.37 20.33
N ARG A 519 -8.16 -16.48 19.71
CA ARG A 519 -7.27 -17.38 18.98
C ARG A 519 -7.90 -17.93 17.72
N TRP A 520 -7.08 -18.53 16.88
CA TRP A 520 -7.53 -19.44 15.85
C TRP A 520 -7.64 -20.87 16.42
N THR A 521 -8.74 -21.57 16.13
CA THR A 521 -8.78 -23.03 16.27
C THR A 521 -8.63 -23.68 14.89
N ASN A 522 -7.92 -24.81 14.83
CA ASN A 522 -7.89 -25.66 13.63
C ASN A 522 -9.04 -26.70 13.61
N ASP A 523 -9.90 -26.70 14.63
CA ASP A 523 -11.04 -27.60 14.74
C ASP A 523 -12.11 -27.35 13.66
N GLY A 524 -12.94 -28.37 13.44
CA GLY A 524 -14.11 -28.31 12.56
C GLY A 524 -13.83 -28.74 11.13
N HIS A 525 -14.83 -28.58 10.28
CA HIS A 525 -14.75 -28.89 8.86
C HIS A 525 -15.66 -27.94 8.09
N CYS A 526 -15.12 -27.33 7.04
CA CYS A 526 -15.87 -26.50 6.12
C CYS A 526 -16.55 -27.38 5.08
N MET A 527 -17.90 -27.39 5.11
CA MET A 527 -18.70 -28.19 4.16
C MET A 527 -18.51 -27.70 2.72
N ASP A 528 -18.39 -26.39 2.56
CA ASP A 528 -18.06 -25.74 1.29
C ASP A 528 -16.69 -25.07 1.42
N VAL A 529 -15.76 -25.44 0.56
CA VAL A 529 -14.41 -24.85 0.51
C VAL A 529 -14.47 -23.60 -0.35
N PRO A 530 -14.15 -22.40 0.18
CA PRO A 530 -14.26 -21.15 -0.57
C PRO A 530 -13.23 -21.10 -1.69
N THR A 531 -13.68 -20.80 -2.91
CA THR A 531 -12.79 -20.52 -4.05
C THR A 531 -12.44 -19.03 -4.17
N THR A 532 -13.20 -18.18 -3.48
CA THR A 532 -13.02 -16.72 -3.42
C THR A 532 -13.42 -16.26 -2.02
N VAL A 533 -12.92 -15.09 -1.61
CA VAL A 533 -13.30 -14.44 -0.34
C VAL A 533 -13.66 -12.98 -0.56
N ASP A 534 -14.41 -12.41 0.37
CA ASP A 534 -14.76 -10.99 0.37
C ASP A 534 -13.55 -10.14 0.77
N SER A 535 -12.88 -9.58 -0.25
CA SER A 535 -11.69 -8.75 -0.10
C SER A 535 -11.97 -7.36 0.47
N SER A 536 -13.23 -6.92 0.48
CA SER A 536 -13.64 -5.64 1.09
C SER A 536 -13.66 -5.70 2.61
N LYS A 537 -13.60 -6.91 3.18
CA LYS A 537 -13.60 -7.17 4.62
C LYS A 537 -12.20 -7.49 5.12
N GLN A 538 -11.87 -6.95 6.30
CA GLN A 538 -10.72 -7.44 7.05
C GLN A 538 -10.93 -8.92 7.35
N ILE A 539 -9.84 -9.65 7.53
CA ILE A 539 -9.93 -11.11 7.61
C ILE A 539 -10.79 -11.60 8.78
N TRP A 540 -10.80 -10.84 9.87
CA TRP A 540 -11.58 -11.12 11.07
C TRP A 540 -13.08 -10.74 10.93
N GLU A 541 -13.46 -9.95 9.92
CA GLU A 541 -14.85 -9.61 9.60
C GLU A 541 -15.53 -10.65 8.69
N ARG A 542 -14.76 -11.59 8.13
CA ARG A 542 -15.26 -12.59 7.17
C ARG A 542 -16.01 -13.72 7.89
N ASP A 543 -16.99 -14.30 7.20
CA ASP A 543 -17.81 -15.39 7.74
C ASP A 543 -16.95 -16.63 8.10
N GLU A 544 -17.47 -17.45 9.03
CA GLU A 544 -16.92 -18.78 9.31
C GLU A 544 -16.80 -19.59 8.00
N CYS A 545 -15.68 -20.30 7.84
CA CYS A 545 -15.33 -21.03 6.61
C CYS A 545 -15.19 -20.18 5.33
N LYS A 546 -15.07 -18.84 5.42
CA LYS A 546 -14.80 -17.93 4.30
C LYS A 546 -13.69 -16.93 4.59
N VAL A 547 -12.79 -17.28 5.50
CA VAL A 547 -11.71 -16.41 6.00
C VAL A 547 -10.62 -16.26 4.93
N TYR A 548 -10.25 -17.34 4.26
CA TYR A 548 -9.27 -17.36 3.18
C TYR A 548 -9.62 -18.42 2.12
N GLU A 549 -9.13 -18.24 0.89
CA GLU A 549 -9.34 -19.20 -0.20
C GLU A 549 -8.74 -20.57 0.13
N GLU A 550 -9.49 -21.62 -0.19
CA GLU A 550 -9.19 -23.03 0.12
C GLU A 550 -9.25 -23.41 1.61
N GLN A 551 -9.93 -22.62 2.44
CA GLN A 551 -10.15 -22.96 3.84
C GLN A 551 -10.93 -24.28 3.99
N LYS A 552 -10.32 -25.25 4.67
CA LYS A 552 -10.90 -26.60 4.89
C LYS A 552 -11.43 -26.81 6.30
N ALA A 553 -10.93 -26.05 7.27
CA ALA A 553 -11.28 -26.13 8.68
C ALA A 553 -10.83 -24.86 9.40
N GLY A 554 -11.16 -24.79 10.69
CA GLY A 554 -10.73 -23.74 11.58
C GLY A 554 -11.56 -22.47 11.53
N LYS A 555 -11.45 -21.67 12.60
CA LYS A 555 -12.15 -20.40 12.78
C LYS A 555 -11.56 -19.57 13.91
N PHE A 556 -11.88 -18.28 13.92
CA PHE A 556 -11.61 -17.40 15.04
C PHE A 556 -12.53 -17.73 16.23
N ILE A 557 -11.95 -17.72 17.43
CA ILE A 557 -12.65 -17.80 18.71
C ILE A 557 -12.26 -16.57 19.53
N TRP A 558 -13.23 -15.73 19.88
CA TRP A 558 -13.05 -14.50 20.66
C TRP A 558 -13.34 -14.74 22.14
N ASP A 559 -12.48 -15.54 22.79
CA ASP A 559 -12.67 -16.00 24.18
C ASP A 559 -11.73 -15.33 25.20
N GLY A 560 -10.85 -14.43 24.76
CA GLY A 560 -9.87 -13.77 25.62
C GLY A 560 -8.73 -14.69 26.09
N THR A 561 -8.55 -15.86 25.47
CA THR A 561 -7.51 -16.83 25.87
C THR A 561 -6.11 -16.42 25.46
N ASP A 562 -5.98 -15.47 24.54
CA ASP A 562 -4.71 -14.88 24.17
C ASP A 562 -4.34 -13.77 25.17
N THR A 563 -3.74 -14.17 26.28
CA THR A 563 -3.43 -13.27 27.42
C THR A 563 -2.28 -12.29 27.14
N ASN A 564 -1.79 -12.21 25.91
CA ASN A 564 -0.73 -11.28 25.51
C ASN A 564 -1.27 -9.90 25.12
N GLY A 565 -2.59 -9.68 25.14
CA GLY A 565 -3.23 -8.39 24.91
C GLY A 565 -4.04 -8.34 23.62
N THR A 566 -3.80 -7.32 22.81
CA THR A 566 -4.53 -7.06 21.56
C THR A 566 -3.59 -6.95 20.37
N VAL A 567 -4.15 -6.72 19.17
CA VAL A 567 -3.39 -6.55 17.93
C VAL A 567 -3.26 -5.08 17.49
N GLU A 568 -3.59 -4.15 18.39
CA GLU A 568 -3.44 -2.71 18.15
C GLU A 568 -1.95 -2.34 18.03
N GLY A 569 -1.61 -1.53 17.02
CA GLY A 569 -0.23 -1.09 16.78
C GLY A 569 0.72 -2.18 16.28
N CYS A 570 0.18 -3.36 15.96
CA CYS A 570 0.90 -4.45 15.30
C CYS A 570 0.99 -4.17 13.78
N GLY A 571 1.20 -5.18 12.94
CA GLY A 571 1.35 -4.96 11.49
C GLY A 571 2.77 -5.14 10.97
N TRP A 572 3.74 -5.42 11.83
CA TRP A 572 5.17 -5.50 11.52
C TRP A 572 5.71 -6.94 11.39
N TRP A 573 4.84 -7.91 11.10
CA TRP A 573 5.22 -9.29 10.84
C TRP A 573 6.05 -9.45 9.57
N GLY A 574 6.69 -10.63 9.44
CA GLY A 574 7.55 -10.95 8.31
C GLY A 574 6.86 -10.84 6.96
N ARG A 575 7.46 -10.07 6.04
CA ARG A 575 6.99 -9.96 4.65
C ARG A 575 8.09 -10.13 3.62
N GLY A 576 7.70 -10.64 2.46
CA GLY A 576 8.61 -10.86 1.34
C GLY A 576 9.55 -12.04 1.57
N VAL A 577 10.48 -12.21 0.64
CA VAL A 577 11.20 -13.47 0.42
C VAL A 577 12.13 -13.89 1.56
N ILE A 578 12.56 -12.94 2.41
CA ILE A 578 13.39 -13.21 3.60
C ILE A 578 12.70 -12.82 4.91
N GLN A 579 11.39 -12.58 4.88
CA GLN A 579 10.60 -12.16 6.06
C GLN A 579 11.17 -10.90 6.72
N THR A 580 11.11 -9.78 6.00
CA THR A 580 11.40 -8.45 6.58
C THR A 580 10.43 -8.21 7.73
N THR A 581 10.96 -8.16 8.95
CA THR A 581 10.16 -8.15 10.19
C THR A 581 10.56 -6.97 11.07
N GLY A 582 9.58 -6.34 11.69
CA GLY A 582 9.77 -5.31 12.72
C GLY A 582 9.92 -3.89 12.19
N ARG A 583 9.49 -2.95 13.03
CA ARG A 583 9.30 -1.54 12.71
C ARG A 583 10.54 -0.83 12.15
N GLN A 584 11.72 -1.18 12.65
CA GLN A 584 13.01 -0.66 12.16
C GLN A 584 13.31 -1.10 10.73
N ASN A 585 13.08 -2.38 10.39
CA ASN A 585 13.44 -2.91 9.08
C ASN A 585 12.53 -2.34 7.99
N PHE A 586 11.22 -2.31 8.23
CA PHE A 586 10.26 -1.63 7.35
C PHE A 586 10.58 -0.14 7.19
N GLY A 587 10.96 0.53 8.27
CA GLY A 587 11.26 1.96 8.21
C GLY A 587 12.55 2.27 7.48
N THR A 588 13.57 1.45 7.64
CA THR A 588 14.82 1.56 6.86
C THR A 588 14.54 1.35 5.37
N LEU A 589 13.76 0.33 5.00
CA LEU A 589 13.30 0.13 3.61
C LEU A 589 12.52 1.35 3.10
N ASN A 590 11.57 1.86 3.89
CA ASN A 590 10.75 3.01 3.52
C ASN A 590 11.54 4.30 3.36
N HIS A 591 12.58 4.51 4.17
CA HIS A 591 13.44 5.67 4.08
C HIS A 591 14.22 5.72 2.76
N PHE A 592 14.81 4.59 2.36
CA PHE A 592 15.69 4.58 1.20
C PHE A 592 15.00 4.20 -0.12
N MET A 593 13.87 3.49 -0.08
CA MET A 593 13.20 3.01 -1.30
C MET A 593 11.78 3.54 -1.47
N GLY A 594 11.12 3.92 -0.38
CA GLY A 594 9.75 4.43 -0.38
C GLY A 594 9.66 5.92 -0.06
N ARG A 595 8.49 6.33 0.43
CA ARG A 595 8.24 7.69 0.91
C ARG A 595 8.78 7.87 2.32
N SER A 596 10.02 8.38 2.43
CA SER A 596 10.72 8.55 3.70
C SER A 596 9.87 9.17 4.82
N HIS A 597 9.95 8.56 6.00
CA HIS A 597 9.27 8.97 7.23
C HIS A 597 10.19 9.67 8.23
N VAL A 598 11.50 9.70 7.94
CA VAL A 598 12.54 10.26 8.81
C VAL A 598 12.46 11.77 8.78
N ASP A 599 12.57 12.40 9.96
CA ASP A 599 12.60 13.85 10.08
C ASP A 599 13.82 14.43 9.36
N PRO A 600 13.64 15.28 8.33
CA PRO A 600 14.74 15.90 7.59
C PRO A 600 15.73 16.68 8.48
N GLU A 601 15.29 17.17 9.65
CA GLU A 601 16.17 17.87 10.60
C GLU A 601 17.17 16.95 11.30
N THR A 602 16.94 15.63 11.29
CA THR A 602 17.85 14.64 11.88
C THR A 602 18.95 14.18 10.92
N ILE A 603 18.84 14.50 9.64
CA ILE A 603 19.82 14.09 8.62
C ILE A 603 21.21 14.66 8.95
N GLY A 604 22.22 13.79 8.91
CA GLY A 604 23.62 14.11 9.26
C GLY A 604 23.90 14.15 10.76
N THR A 605 22.90 13.99 11.62
CA THR A 605 23.09 13.84 13.07
C THR A 605 23.39 12.39 13.44
N THR A 606 23.92 12.16 14.64
CA THR A 606 24.13 10.81 15.17
C THR A 606 23.08 10.51 16.24
N VAL A 607 22.25 9.49 16.00
CA VAL A 607 21.23 8.99 16.93
C VAL A 607 21.61 7.56 17.30
N ASN A 608 21.85 7.34 18.59
CA ASN A 608 22.27 6.03 19.13
C ASN A 608 23.45 5.37 18.38
N GLY A 609 24.48 6.16 18.06
CA GLY A 609 25.66 5.68 17.33
C GLY A 609 25.47 5.53 15.81
N VAL A 610 24.25 5.74 15.30
CA VAL A 610 23.94 5.70 13.86
C VAL A 610 23.92 7.11 13.31
N THR A 611 24.71 7.37 12.27
CA THR A 611 24.63 8.62 11.51
C THR A 611 23.45 8.52 10.56
N VAL A 612 22.51 9.47 10.65
CA VAL A 612 21.30 9.47 9.83
C VAL A 612 21.65 9.96 8.41
N GLU A 613 21.46 9.11 7.42
CA GLU A 613 21.72 9.40 6.01
C GLU A 613 20.48 10.04 5.37
N ALA A 614 20.70 10.82 4.30
CA ALA A 614 19.60 11.40 3.53
C ALA A 614 18.92 10.33 2.67
N PRO A 615 17.59 10.42 2.45
CA PRO A 615 16.91 9.55 1.49
C PRO A 615 17.29 9.96 0.05
N PRO A 616 17.17 9.06 -0.94
CA PRO A 616 17.30 9.45 -2.34
C PRO A 616 16.29 10.53 -2.72
N THR A 617 16.67 11.45 -3.61
CA THR A 617 15.77 12.53 -4.09
C THR A 617 14.60 11.99 -4.93
N SER A 618 14.81 10.86 -5.61
CA SER A 618 13.79 10.13 -6.37
C SER A 618 13.90 8.64 -6.04
N PRO A 619 13.34 8.18 -4.92
CA PRO A 619 13.41 6.78 -4.52
C PRO A 619 12.61 5.91 -5.49
N LEU A 620 13.06 4.67 -5.71
CA LEU A 620 12.53 3.78 -6.75
C LEU A 620 11.02 3.52 -6.61
N TYR A 621 10.51 3.48 -5.37
CA TYR A 621 9.11 3.26 -5.02
C TYR A 621 8.53 4.47 -4.29
N ALA A 622 8.79 5.68 -4.79
CA ALA A 622 8.32 6.96 -4.23
C ALA A 622 6.78 7.05 -4.06
N ASP A 623 6.03 6.27 -4.83
CA ASP A 623 4.59 6.10 -4.75
C ASP A 623 4.14 5.27 -3.54
N LEU A 624 5.04 4.46 -2.97
CA LEU A 624 4.75 3.55 -1.87
C LEU A 624 5.17 4.11 -0.52
N ASP A 625 4.41 3.71 0.51
CA ASP A 625 4.69 4.04 1.91
C ASP A 625 4.57 2.80 2.77
N PHE A 626 5.68 2.09 2.98
CA PHE A 626 5.71 0.83 3.72
C PHE A 626 5.48 1.03 5.23
N CYS A 627 5.66 2.25 5.75
CA CYS A 627 5.37 2.55 7.15
C CYS A 627 3.86 2.76 7.37
N SER A 628 3.14 3.26 6.39
CA SER A 628 1.67 3.42 6.47
C SER A 628 0.90 2.20 5.97
N ASN A 629 1.47 1.43 5.04
CA ASN A 629 0.92 0.15 4.60
C ASN A 629 2.05 -0.87 4.35
N PRO A 630 2.51 -1.60 5.38
CA PRO A 630 3.55 -2.63 5.22
C PRO A 630 3.10 -3.79 4.32
N GLY A 631 1.79 -3.97 4.11
CA GLY A 631 1.22 -4.99 3.23
C GLY A 631 1.61 -4.86 1.75
N LEU A 632 2.02 -3.66 1.30
CA LEU A 632 2.43 -3.38 -0.08
C LEU A 632 3.55 -4.29 -0.59
N ILE A 633 4.41 -4.80 0.30
CA ILE A 633 5.46 -5.76 -0.06
C ILE A 633 4.88 -7.04 -0.68
N CYS A 634 3.71 -7.46 -0.20
CA CYS A 634 3.07 -8.69 -0.64
C CYS A 634 1.92 -8.45 -1.61
N SER A 635 1.20 -7.32 -1.48
CA SER A 635 -0.01 -7.05 -2.25
C SER A 635 0.21 -6.40 -3.60
N SER A 636 1.29 -5.64 -3.81
CA SER A 636 1.45 -4.85 -5.03
C SER A 636 1.48 -5.72 -6.29
N GLU A 637 0.58 -5.42 -7.23
CA GLU A 637 0.52 -6.05 -8.54
C GLU A 637 1.27 -5.23 -9.60
N GLU A 638 1.42 -3.92 -9.39
CA GLU A 638 2.25 -3.06 -10.26
C GLU A 638 3.75 -3.26 -10.01
N ASN A 639 4.15 -3.52 -8.75
CA ASN A 639 5.55 -3.66 -8.33
C ASN A 639 5.80 -5.04 -7.68
N ARG A 640 5.48 -6.12 -8.39
CA ARG A 640 5.58 -7.50 -7.89
C ARG A 640 6.98 -7.89 -7.41
N GLU A 641 8.02 -7.24 -7.92
CA GLU A 641 9.40 -7.47 -7.53
C GLU A 641 9.73 -7.00 -6.10
N ILE A 642 8.88 -6.18 -5.47
CA ILE A 642 9.14 -5.65 -4.12
C ILE A 642 9.30 -6.77 -3.08
N LYS A 643 8.55 -7.86 -3.23
CA LYS A 643 8.69 -9.05 -2.34
C LYS A 643 10.11 -9.62 -2.36
N TRP A 644 10.84 -9.46 -3.47
CA TRP A 644 12.24 -9.83 -3.59
C TRP A 644 13.17 -8.74 -3.10
N ILE A 645 12.88 -7.49 -3.46
CA ILE A 645 13.68 -6.31 -3.09
C ILE A 645 13.80 -6.15 -1.58
N ALA A 646 12.73 -6.38 -0.83
CA ALA A 646 12.80 -6.33 0.63
C ALA A 646 13.91 -7.26 1.18
N GLY A 647 14.07 -8.45 0.59
CA GLY A 647 15.15 -9.38 0.94
C GLY A 647 16.51 -9.02 0.34
N LEU A 648 16.55 -8.54 -0.90
CA LEU A 648 17.79 -8.09 -1.53
C LEU A 648 18.37 -6.85 -0.82
N PHE A 649 17.52 -5.96 -0.31
CA PHE A 649 17.89 -4.82 0.50
C PHE A 649 18.66 -5.28 1.74
N TYR A 650 18.07 -6.16 2.55
CA TYR A 650 18.76 -6.79 3.67
C TYR A 650 20.07 -7.47 3.25
N TRP A 651 20.07 -8.16 2.10
CA TRP A 651 21.25 -8.85 1.60
C TRP A 651 22.42 -7.89 1.34
N VAL A 652 22.18 -6.76 0.66
CA VAL A 652 23.25 -5.82 0.32
C VAL A 652 23.72 -5.02 1.53
N THR A 653 22.84 -4.73 2.49
CA THR A 653 23.18 -3.91 3.67
C THR A 653 23.72 -4.72 4.85
N SER A 654 23.45 -6.03 4.92
CA SER A 654 23.77 -6.83 6.10
C SER A 654 24.55 -8.11 5.80
N VAL A 655 24.40 -8.70 4.62
CA VAL A 655 25.10 -9.96 4.27
C VAL A 655 26.35 -9.68 3.44
N GLN A 656 26.23 -8.95 2.33
CA GLN A 656 27.39 -8.58 1.50
C GLN A 656 28.27 -7.54 2.20
N ALA A 657 27.66 -6.64 2.97
CA ALA A 657 28.35 -5.62 3.77
C ALA A 657 28.72 -6.10 5.19
N TYR A 658 28.55 -7.38 5.51
CA TYR A 658 28.86 -7.90 6.85
C TYR A 658 30.29 -7.53 7.26
N ASN A 659 30.40 -6.97 8.46
CA ASN A 659 31.65 -6.66 9.12
C ASN A 659 31.53 -6.99 10.61
N ASP A 660 32.64 -7.41 11.21
CA ASP A 660 32.75 -7.68 12.65
C ASP A 660 34.03 -7.01 13.17
N GLU A 661 34.13 -5.70 12.99
CA GLU A 661 35.34 -4.94 13.29
C GLU A 661 35.71 -5.08 14.77
N GLY A 662 36.90 -5.65 15.05
CA GLY A 662 37.37 -5.92 16.40
C GLY A 662 36.73 -7.15 17.08
N GLY A 663 35.83 -7.85 16.40
CA GLY A 663 35.18 -9.08 16.87
C GLY A 663 35.87 -10.37 16.45
N ALA A 664 35.17 -11.49 16.65
CA ALA A 664 35.69 -12.85 16.42
C ALA A 664 35.81 -13.18 14.91
N TYR A 665 35.06 -12.48 14.07
CA TYR A 665 34.95 -12.70 12.63
C TYR A 665 35.50 -11.52 11.81
N ALA A 666 36.36 -10.68 12.41
CA ALA A 666 36.92 -9.49 11.75
C ALA A 666 37.65 -9.76 10.42
N GLY A 667 38.12 -11.00 10.20
CA GLY A 667 38.77 -11.42 8.95
C GLY A 667 37.82 -11.95 7.88
N TRP A 668 36.55 -12.15 8.18
CA TRP A 668 35.58 -12.69 7.24
C TRP A 668 35.06 -11.58 6.31
N ASN A 669 35.02 -11.86 5.01
CA ASN A 669 34.50 -10.92 4.02
C ASN A 669 33.73 -11.66 2.91
N TYR A 670 32.48 -11.26 2.68
CA TYR A 670 31.57 -11.93 1.75
C TYR A 670 32.18 -12.13 0.35
N HIS A 671 32.72 -11.06 -0.24
CA HIS A 671 33.26 -11.11 -1.60
C HIS A 671 34.50 -11.99 -1.69
N THR A 672 35.35 -11.97 -0.66
CA THR A 672 36.55 -12.82 -0.60
C THR A 672 36.16 -14.30 -0.49
N GLU A 673 35.22 -14.64 0.39
CA GLU A 673 34.78 -16.02 0.58
C GLU A 673 34.00 -16.58 -0.62
N LEU A 674 33.18 -15.75 -1.29
CA LEU A 674 32.52 -16.14 -2.53
C LEU A 674 33.55 -16.47 -3.62
N LYS A 675 34.56 -15.61 -3.80
CA LYS A 675 35.65 -15.85 -4.76
C LYS A 675 36.43 -17.12 -4.42
N ASN A 676 36.80 -17.30 -3.14
CA ASN A 676 37.47 -18.52 -2.67
C ASN A 676 36.68 -19.79 -3.01
N TYR A 677 35.35 -19.76 -2.86
CA TYR A 677 34.49 -20.90 -3.20
C TYR A 677 34.50 -21.21 -4.70
N VAL A 678 34.41 -20.18 -5.55
CA VAL A 678 34.45 -20.33 -7.01
C VAL A 678 35.83 -20.77 -7.50
N ASP A 679 36.88 -20.09 -7.04
CA ASP A 679 38.28 -20.37 -7.41
C ASP A 679 38.74 -21.74 -6.87
N GLY A 680 38.15 -22.19 -5.76
CA GLY A 680 38.31 -23.53 -5.18
C GLY A 680 37.55 -24.64 -5.92
N GLY A 681 36.88 -24.34 -7.03
CA GLY A 681 36.19 -25.31 -7.87
C GLY A 681 34.78 -25.69 -7.39
N LEU A 682 34.08 -24.77 -6.70
CA LEU A 682 32.71 -24.95 -6.19
C LEU A 682 32.59 -26.12 -5.20
N ASN A 683 33.61 -26.34 -4.37
CA ASN A 683 33.73 -27.50 -3.49
C ASN A 683 33.40 -27.16 -2.03
N GLY A 684 32.56 -27.98 -1.41
CA GLY A 684 32.22 -27.89 0.02
C GLY A 684 31.12 -26.86 0.36
N THR A 685 30.85 -26.68 1.66
CA THR A 685 29.71 -25.87 2.17
C THR A 685 30.11 -24.65 2.99
N ALA A 686 31.39 -24.44 3.26
CA ALA A 686 31.85 -23.41 4.21
C ALA A 686 31.30 -22.01 3.90
N PHE A 687 31.30 -21.61 2.62
CA PHE A 687 30.74 -20.32 2.19
C PHE A 687 29.24 -20.20 2.51
N ILE A 688 28.44 -21.22 2.15
CA ILE A 688 27.00 -21.15 2.36
C ILE A 688 26.60 -21.34 3.83
N ASP A 689 27.39 -22.07 4.61
CA ASP A 689 27.18 -22.23 6.06
C ASP A 689 27.40 -20.89 6.77
N ALA A 690 28.46 -20.16 6.41
CA ALA A 690 28.71 -18.81 6.91
C ALA A 690 27.58 -17.85 6.52
N VAL A 691 27.17 -17.84 5.25
CA VAL A 691 26.06 -16.99 4.77
C VAL A 691 24.75 -17.31 5.51
N SER A 692 24.44 -18.60 5.71
CA SER A 692 23.26 -19.05 6.46
C SER A 692 23.33 -18.63 7.94
N GLY A 693 24.52 -18.64 8.52
CA GLY A 693 24.82 -18.08 9.82
C GLY A 693 24.48 -16.60 9.93
N ILE A 694 24.92 -15.78 8.96
CA ILE A 694 24.64 -14.34 8.98
C ILE A 694 23.13 -14.10 8.93
N VAL A 695 22.44 -14.76 8.00
CA VAL A 695 21.00 -14.59 7.79
C VAL A 695 20.17 -15.02 8.99
N ASN A 696 20.44 -16.20 9.56
CA ASN A 696 19.59 -16.79 10.61
C ASN A 696 20.04 -16.41 12.03
N ARG A 697 21.32 -16.12 12.22
CA ARG A 697 21.97 -16.02 13.54
C ARG A 697 22.85 -14.78 13.71
N GLY A 698 23.12 -14.01 12.65
CA GLY A 698 23.90 -12.77 12.72
C GLY A 698 25.42 -12.96 12.81
N CYS A 699 25.95 -14.14 12.50
CA CYS A 699 27.40 -14.37 12.44
C CYS A 699 27.78 -15.40 11.36
N PRO A 700 28.98 -15.35 10.76
CA PRO A 700 29.38 -16.24 9.67
C PRO A 700 29.80 -17.64 10.13
N ASP A 701 28.97 -18.31 10.94
CA ASP A 701 29.18 -19.67 11.43
C ASP A 701 27.86 -20.48 11.44
N SER A 702 27.99 -21.80 11.33
CA SER A 702 26.93 -22.78 11.55
C SER A 702 26.38 -22.79 12.99
N THR A 703 27.19 -22.35 13.96
CA THR A 703 26.78 -22.17 15.36
C THR A 703 27.35 -20.85 15.89
N CYS A 704 26.47 -19.88 16.12
CA CYS A 704 26.88 -18.57 16.61
C CYS A 704 26.95 -18.52 18.15
N PRO A 705 27.95 -17.85 18.76
CA PRO A 705 28.16 -17.86 20.21
C PRO A 705 26.98 -17.37 21.06
N VAL A 706 26.22 -16.40 20.54
CA VAL A 706 25.09 -15.76 21.25
C VAL A 706 23.75 -16.37 20.82
N SER A 707 23.57 -16.56 19.53
CA SER A 707 22.29 -16.89 18.91
C SER A 707 22.12 -18.38 18.63
N GLY A 708 23.14 -19.22 18.77
CA GLY A 708 23.06 -20.68 18.66
C GLY A 708 23.11 -21.24 17.24
N ASP A 709 22.65 -22.48 17.07
CA ASP A 709 22.76 -23.28 15.84
C ASP A 709 21.87 -22.76 14.72
N VAL A 710 22.39 -22.65 13.49
CA VAL A 710 21.60 -22.26 12.31
C VAL A 710 20.44 -23.24 12.09
N HIS A 711 19.22 -22.69 12.01
CA HIS A 711 18.03 -23.47 11.73
C HIS A 711 18.03 -23.98 10.27
N ALA A 712 17.75 -25.28 10.10
CA ALA A 712 17.63 -25.95 8.80
C ALA A 712 18.87 -25.80 7.89
N ILE A 713 20.08 -25.89 8.48
CA ILE A 713 21.33 -25.71 7.74
C ILE A 713 21.47 -26.69 6.57
N LYS A 714 21.01 -27.94 6.74
CA LYS A 714 21.11 -28.97 5.70
C LYS A 714 20.23 -28.64 4.50
N GLU A 715 19.01 -28.19 4.76
CA GLU A 715 18.06 -27.76 3.73
C GLU A 715 18.60 -26.54 2.97
N ARG A 716 19.23 -25.58 3.66
CA ARG A 716 19.88 -24.43 3.01
C ARG A 716 21.04 -24.85 2.10
N GLN A 717 21.88 -25.80 2.55
CA GLN A 717 22.94 -26.38 1.71
C GLN A 717 22.39 -27.08 0.46
N ASP A 718 21.33 -27.89 0.63
CA ASP A 718 20.71 -28.64 -0.46
C ASP A 718 20.04 -27.70 -1.47
N ASN A 719 19.39 -26.63 -0.99
CA ASN A 719 18.83 -25.58 -1.84
C ASN A 719 19.93 -24.84 -2.62
N PHE A 720 21.06 -24.50 -1.98
CA PHE A 720 22.18 -23.84 -2.65
C PHE A 720 22.73 -24.70 -3.78
N LYS A 721 22.96 -25.99 -3.51
CA LYS A 721 23.38 -26.95 -4.53
C LYS A 721 22.39 -27.05 -5.68
N LEU A 722 21.09 -27.13 -5.39
CA LEU A 722 20.03 -27.22 -6.39
C LEU A 722 20.01 -25.99 -7.30
N VAL A 723 20.09 -24.77 -6.74
CA VAL A 723 20.07 -23.55 -7.54
C VAL A 723 21.31 -23.45 -8.43
N LEU A 724 22.51 -23.77 -7.91
CA LEU A 724 23.73 -23.82 -8.71
C LEU A 724 23.60 -24.77 -9.90
N GLN A 725 23.09 -25.98 -9.68
CA GLN A 725 22.84 -26.96 -10.74
C GLN A 725 21.81 -26.48 -11.76
N THR A 726 20.74 -25.84 -11.28
CA THR A 726 19.67 -25.28 -12.13
C THR A 726 20.19 -24.14 -13.02
N LEU A 727 21.16 -23.37 -12.53
CA LEU A 727 21.85 -22.31 -13.28
C LEU A 727 23.01 -22.84 -14.17
N GLY A 728 23.18 -24.16 -14.24
CA GLY A 728 24.15 -24.83 -15.13
C GLY A 728 25.56 -24.97 -14.55
N LEU A 729 25.75 -24.82 -13.24
CA LEU A 729 27.03 -25.06 -12.56
C LEU A 729 27.11 -26.50 -12.01
N ASN A 730 28.32 -26.94 -11.66
CA ASN A 730 28.58 -28.30 -11.16
C ASN A 730 29.26 -28.29 -9.77
N PRO A 731 28.53 -27.94 -8.69
CA PRO A 731 29.08 -27.92 -7.33
C PRO A 731 29.49 -29.32 -6.85
N GLN A 732 30.64 -29.40 -6.16
CA GLN A 732 31.25 -30.65 -5.68
C GLN A 732 31.01 -30.88 -4.17
#